data_AF-A0A8D9EW48-F1
#
_entry.id   AF-A0A8D9EW48-F1
#
_cell.length_a   1.000
_cell.length_b   1.000
_cell.length_c   1.000
_cell.angle_alpha   90.00
_cell.angle_beta   90.00
_cell.angle_gamma   90.00
#
_symmetry.space_group_name_H-M   'P 1'
#
loop_
_entity.id
_entity.type
_entity.pdbx_description
1 polymer ?
#
loop_
_entity_poly.entity_id
_entity_poly.type
_entity_poly.pdbx_seq_one_letter_code
_entity_poly.pdbx_strand_id
1 'polypeptide(L)'
;METLLLSCDRTEEGKCNTVLLYTELQRGVAKCLNWGLLKLLAQFVCNNDNPRLDFASCVPPLLSSLGPAHFPSLLSRLYSLLEFNAQPLPAAHARCTLLDAVFMSCMRECYQRSALVEFYTENKMADILNNLERDVEGEAEIVEQLLVTKLVTVRVMEGLLQVSKTDLAESLESRRKTVMKFIYNRILKSNLEFTQSDYCSYLNRQLHSAAYVVTCVWISNTGADVDLYTLLFKEDIKEEKFIFKHFLHLDKEYKFPIEFNEAPREKKLLTGIRRQGPVGTEQEQYQSIGSHINYFLNDVLLVLLRWNTTALPQPDTAQDLLCYLFGLVHHANDAIVKYNLELIRNLLSVWKPILDPTRLPHSAILSLVTSLNPDILYTGLKLSEILLVEQLPPYNATTERNYLKCIIELWKTKAKDSKGICAWLTRESKGNTSKIPSGGSKLNNVLAVVTGGLLISFSEGKLQDDHQIGEFVRRKFESMVKSGAQNLVSSLYFVSRLYPVILDNFLNDIISSYSKVSGKPKEYCLNMVECVYKRNNKKDMWNTLRQMGVMDILEHKQHELLPAVLNLFNSIKNQLDPTRFSVKDSLLPFLRSLRRHVDSVNPQIRTRVFELVFDVYSRWFLMREGEREEKESSLIIY
;
A
#
# COMPACT_ATOMS: atom_id res chain seq x y z
N MET A 1 -23.62 -33.21 33.58
CA MET A 1 -22.75 -32.54 32.58
C MET A 1 -22.79 -33.26 31.24
N GLU A 2 -22.52 -34.57 31.15
CA GLU A 2 -22.69 -35.35 29.91
C GLU A 2 -24.09 -35.20 29.28
N THR A 3 -25.14 -35.11 30.11
CA THR A 3 -26.52 -34.84 29.68
C THR A 3 -26.75 -33.42 29.14
N LEU A 4 -25.97 -32.43 29.59
CA LEU A 4 -26.02 -31.07 29.06
C LEU A 4 -25.27 -30.98 27.73
N LEU A 5 -24.15 -31.70 27.59
CA LEU A 5 -23.34 -31.77 26.37
C LEU A 5 -24.10 -32.32 25.16
N LEU A 6 -25.00 -33.28 25.36
CA LEU A 6 -25.84 -33.85 24.29
C LEU A 6 -26.98 -32.92 23.82
N SER A 7 -27.25 -31.84 24.55
CA SER A 7 -28.45 -31.00 24.34
C SER A 7 -28.20 -29.66 23.62
N CYS A 8 -26.94 -29.25 23.43
CA CYS A 8 -26.59 -27.88 23.01
C CYS A 8 -26.41 -27.66 21.49
N ASP A 9 -26.58 -28.67 20.65
CA ASP A 9 -26.01 -28.67 19.28
C ASP A 9 -26.82 -28.01 18.16
N ARG A 10 -28.00 -27.41 18.38
CA ARG A 10 -28.88 -27.01 17.25
C ARG A 10 -29.53 -25.62 17.25
N THR A 11 -29.23 -24.72 18.19
CA THR A 11 -29.82 -23.34 18.21
C THR A 11 -28.78 -22.24 18.51
N GLU A 12 -29.04 -20.99 18.10
CA GLU A 12 -28.18 -19.84 18.44
C GLU A 12 -28.08 -19.58 19.95
N GLU A 13 -29.15 -19.87 20.70
CA GLU A 13 -29.14 -19.88 22.18
C GLU A 13 -28.26 -21.02 22.74
N GLY A 14 -28.23 -22.17 22.06
CA GLY A 14 -27.31 -23.28 22.35
C GLY A 14 -25.84 -22.85 22.31
N LYS A 15 -25.43 -22.09 21.29
CA LYS A 15 -24.04 -21.58 21.15
C LYS A 15 -23.62 -20.64 22.30
N CYS A 16 -24.52 -19.81 22.83
CA CYS A 16 -24.25 -18.98 24.01
C CYS A 16 -24.08 -19.82 25.28
N ASN A 17 -24.92 -20.84 25.47
CA ASN A 17 -24.81 -21.77 26.60
C ASN A 17 -23.53 -22.62 26.52
N THR A 18 -23.10 -23.04 25.32
CA THR A 18 -21.84 -23.75 25.06
C THR A 18 -20.62 -22.93 25.52
N VAL A 19 -20.60 -21.61 25.25
CA VAL A 19 -19.52 -20.72 25.68
C VAL A 19 -19.52 -20.51 27.20
N LEU A 20 -20.69 -20.34 27.82
CA LEU A 20 -20.83 -20.21 29.28
C LEU A 20 -20.35 -21.47 30.02
N LEU A 21 -20.78 -22.65 29.55
CA LEU A 21 -20.39 -23.94 30.12
C LEU A 21 -18.89 -24.17 29.99
N TYR A 22 -18.31 -23.77 28.86
CA TYR A 22 -16.86 -23.79 28.64
C TYR A 22 -16.12 -22.88 29.61
N THR A 23 -16.55 -21.63 29.81
CA THR A 23 -15.91 -20.72 30.77
C THR A 23 -15.98 -21.22 32.21
N GLU A 24 -17.06 -21.88 32.62
CA GLU A 24 -17.16 -22.48 33.95
C GLU A 24 -16.29 -23.73 34.10
N LEU A 25 -16.20 -24.57 33.05
CA LEU A 25 -15.25 -25.69 33.02
C LEU A 25 -13.80 -25.21 33.08
N GLN A 26 -13.45 -24.16 32.33
CA GLN A 26 -12.13 -23.52 32.37
C GLN A 26 -11.79 -23.02 33.78
N ARG A 27 -12.72 -22.32 34.45
CA ARG A 27 -12.55 -21.86 35.84
C ARG A 27 -12.40 -23.03 36.82
N GLY A 28 -13.17 -24.10 36.64
CA GLY A 28 -13.10 -25.30 37.46
C GLY A 28 -11.79 -26.06 37.31
N VAL A 29 -11.30 -26.19 36.08
CA VAL A 29 -10.01 -26.82 35.75
C VAL A 29 -8.84 -26.02 36.34
N ALA A 30 -8.86 -24.69 36.24
CA ALA A 30 -7.83 -23.83 36.82
C ALA A 30 -7.78 -23.88 38.37
N LYS A 31 -8.92 -24.14 39.02
CA LYS A 31 -9.04 -24.15 40.50
C LYS A 31 -8.84 -25.52 41.15
N CYS A 32 -9.30 -26.60 40.51
CA CYS A 32 -9.45 -27.90 41.18
C CYS A 32 -8.52 -29.01 40.67
N LEU A 33 -7.69 -28.76 39.65
CA LEU A 33 -6.61 -29.67 39.22
C LEU A 33 -7.04 -31.13 39.03
N ASN A 34 -8.26 -31.34 38.56
CA ASN A 34 -8.84 -32.66 38.39
C ASN A 34 -8.70 -33.14 36.94
N TRP A 35 -8.02 -34.26 36.75
CA TRP A 35 -7.85 -34.91 35.44
C TRP A 35 -9.18 -35.20 34.73
N GLY A 36 -10.23 -35.58 35.45
CA GLY A 36 -11.55 -35.83 34.87
C GLY A 36 -12.15 -34.58 34.22
N LEU A 37 -11.99 -33.42 34.86
CA LEU A 37 -12.45 -32.14 34.31
C LEU A 37 -11.61 -31.71 33.11
N LEU A 38 -10.29 -31.93 33.15
CA LEU A 38 -9.41 -31.64 32.02
C LEU A 38 -9.72 -32.54 30.81
N LYS A 39 -9.97 -33.83 31.03
CA LYS A 39 -10.36 -34.78 29.99
C LYS A 39 -11.69 -34.36 29.35
N LEU A 40 -12.68 -33.98 30.16
CA LEU A 40 -13.96 -33.47 29.67
C LEU A 40 -13.82 -32.16 28.89
N LEU A 41 -13.00 -31.23 29.37
CA LEU A 41 -12.71 -29.97 28.69
C LEU A 41 -12.01 -30.21 27.34
N ALA A 42 -11.03 -31.12 27.31
CA ALA A 42 -10.34 -31.50 26.09
C ALA A 42 -11.30 -32.18 25.08
N GLN A 43 -12.14 -33.11 25.52
CA GLN A 43 -13.17 -33.74 24.68
C GLN A 43 -14.18 -32.71 24.16
N PHE A 44 -14.53 -31.71 24.97
CA PHE A 44 -15.43 -30.63 24.58
C PHE A 44 -14.84 -29.74 23.47
N VAL A 45 -13.56 -29.39 23.57
CA VAL A 45 -12.84 -28.66 22.51
C VAL A 45 -12.77 -29.48 21.23
N CYS A 46 -12.54 -30.80 21.34
CA CYS A 46 -12.46 -31.69 20.17
C CYS A 46 -13.79 -31.87 19.44
N ASN A 47 -14.92 -31.76 20.14
CA ASN A 47 -16.25 -31.93 19.58
C ASN A 47 -16.85 -30.62 19.03
N ASN A 48 -16.21 -29.47 19.25
CA ASN A 48 -16.71 -28.15 18.83
C ASN A 48 -15.68 -27.42 17.98
N ASP A 49 -15.94 -27.26 16.67
CA ASP A 49 -15.11 -26.46 15.75
C ASP A 49 -15.29 -24.93 15.94
N ASN A 50 -15.57 -24.46 17.15
CA ASN A 50 -15.87 -23.05 17.41
C ASN A 50 -14.59 -22.26 17.76
N PRO A 51 -14.15 -21.32 16.91
CA PRO A 51 -12.90 -20.56 17.11
C PRO A 51 -12.91 -19.63 18.34
N ARG A 52 -14.06 -19.46 19.01
CA ARG A 52 -14.17 -18.70 20.26
C ARG A 52 -13.77 -19.49 21.51
N LEU A 53 -13.64 -20.82 21.40
CA LEU A 53 -13.27 -21.69 22.51
C LEU A 53 -11.75 -21.88 22.51
N ASP A 54 -11.01 -20.86 22.94
CA ASP A 54 -9.54 -20.92 22.96
C ASP A 54 -9.04 -21.56 24.27
N PHE A 55 -8.55 -22.80 24.16
CA PHE A 55 -7.97 -23.53 25.28
C PHE A 55 -6.63 -22.94 25.72
N ALA A 56 -5.87 -22.31 24.80
CA ALA A 56 -4.54 -21.78 25.08
C ALA A 56 -4.58 -20.72 26.20
N SER A 57 -5.64 -19.91 26.24
CA SER A 57 -5.87 -18.92 27.31
C SER A 57 -5.90 -19.50 28.73
N CYS A 58 -6.26 -20.78 28.88
CA CYS A 58 -6.36 -21.46 30.18
C CYS A 58 -5.13 -22.26 30.56
N VAL A 59 -4.17 -22.42 29.64
CA VAL A 59 -2.95 -23.18 29.90
C VAL A 59 -2.05 -22.46 30.92
N PRO A 60 -1.71 -21.15 30.79
CA PRO A 60 -0.87 -20.48 31.78
C PRO A 60 -1.38 -20.54 33.24
N PRO A 61 -2.67 -20.28 33.55
CA PRO A 61 -3.16 -20.40 34.93
C PRO A 61 -3.27 -21.85 35.42
N LEU A 62 -3.44 -22.83 34.53
CA LEU A 62 -3.39 -24.25 34.88
C LEU A 62 -1.95 -24.68 35.22
N LEU A 63 -0.97 -24.23 34.45
CA LEU A 63 0.43 -24.56 34.68
C LEU A 63 0.99 -23.91 35.95
N SER A 64 0.54 -22.69 36.29
CA SER A 64 0.92 -22.04 37.52
C SER A 64 0.35 -22.72 38.78
N SER A 65 -0.81 -23.39 38.67
CA SER A 65 -1.44 -24.09 39.80
C SER A 65 -0.97 -25.55 39.99
N LEU A 66 -0.62 -26.28 38.91
CA LEU A 66 -0.14 -27.68 38.97
C LEU A 66 1.20 -27.83 39.74
N GLY A 67 2.06 -26.81 39.64
CA GLY A 67 3.46 -26.91 40.01
C GLY A 67 4.26 -27.83 39.07
N PRO A 68 5.59 -27.68 38.99
CA PRO A 68 6.40 -28.29 37.94
C PRO A 68 6.56 -29.81 38.05
N ALA A 69 6.49 -30.39 39.25
CA ALA A 69 6.67 -31.83 39.47
C ALA A 69 5.54 -32.70 38.86
N HIS A 70 4.34 -32.14 38.68
CA HIS A 70 3.20 -32.85 38.14
C HIS A 70 3.07 -32.72 36.62
N PHE A 71 3.87 -31.84 36.00
CA PHE A 71 3.80 -31.53 34.57
C PHE A 71 4.14 -32.73 33.66
N PRO A 72 5.18 -33.56 33.92
CA PRO A 72 5.45 -34.74 33.10
C PRO A 72 4.29 -35.76 33.14
N SER A 73 3.63 -35.87 34.29
CA SER A 73 2.47 -36.76 34.47
C SER A 73 1.25 -36.28 33.70
N LEU A 74 1.03 -34.96 33.64
CA LEU A 74 -0.02 -34.32 32.84
C LEU A 74 0.18 -34.59 31.34
N LEU A 75 1.40 -34.34 30.85
CA LEU A 75 1.74 -34.59 29.45
C LEU A 75 1.61 -36.08 29.10
N SER A 76 2.04 -36.98 29.99
CA SER A 76 1.89 -38.42 29.75
C SER A 76 0.43 -38.86 29.65
N ARG A 77 -0.46 -38.28 30.46
CA ARG A 77 -1.90 -38.57 30.39
C ARG A 77 -2.55 -37.97 29.14
N LEU A 78 -2.19 -36.74 28.76
CA LEU A 78 -2.70 -36.14 27.50
C LEU A 78 -2.18 -36.90 26.27
N TYR A 79 -0.92 -37.33 26.28
CA TYR A 79 -0.34 -38.14 25.22
C TYR A 79 -1.05 -39.50 25.08
N SER A 80 -1.44 -40.14 26.19
CA SER A 80 -2.20 -41.41 26.15
C SER A 80 -3.57 -41.29 25.46
N LEU A 81 -4.16 -40.09 25.41
CA LEU A 81 -5.40 -39.83 24.66
C LEU A 81 -5.15 -39.66 23.15
N LEU A 82 -3.90 -39.38 22.76
CA LEU A 82 -3.47 -39.21 21.37
C LEU A 82 -2.94 -40.52 20.76
N GLU A 83 -2.68 -41.54 21.55
CA GLU A 83 -2.17 -42.83 21.07
C GLU A 83 -3.20 -43.56 20.21
N PHE A 84 -2.71 -44.30 19.20
CA PHE A 84 -3.55 -45.08 18.28
C PHE A 84 -4.38 -46.18 18.98
N ASN A 85 -3.93 -46.63 20.16
CA ASN A 85 -4.61 -47.66 20.95
C ASN A 85 -5.57 -47.08 22.01
N ALA A 86 -5.81 -45.76 22.03
CA ALA A 86 -6.69 -45.14 23.00
C ALA A 86 -8.14 -45.67 22.87
N GLN A 87 -8.81 -45.92 24.00
CA GLN A 87 -10.21 -46.37 24.02
C GLN A 87 -11.14 -45.32 24.69
N PRO A 88 -12.22 -44.87 24.02
CA PRO A 88 -12.51 -45.06 22.59
C PRO A 88 -11.55 -44.25 21.71
N LEU A 89 -11.16 -44.79 20.55
CA LEU A 89 -10.29 -44.09 19.61
C LEU A 89 -11.06 -42.90 19.03
N PRO A 90 -10.63 -41.65 19.26
CA PRO A 90 -11.33 -40.50 18.70
C PRO A 90 -11.14 -40.46 17.17
N ALA A 91 -12.09 -39.83 16.47
CA ALA A 91 -11.95 -39.57 15.04
C ALA A 91 -10.64 -38.83 14.73
N ALA A 92 -10.08 -39.04 13.53
CA ALA A 92 -8.81 -38.46 13.12
C ALA A 92 -8.78 -36.92 13.31
N HIS A 93 -9.87 -36.24 12.94
CA HIS A 93 -10.06 -34.81 13.15
C HIS A 93 -10.03 -34.40 14.62
N ALA A 94 -10.73 -35.13 15.49
CA ALA A 94 -10.75 -34.87 16.93
C ALA A 94 -9.34 -35.04 17.57
N ARG A 95 -8.57 -36.02 17.11
CA ARG A 95 -7.17 -36.22 17.54
C ARG A 95 -6.26 -35.09 17.09
N CYS A 96 -6.43 -34.57 15.86
CA CYS A 96 -5.71 -33.38 15.39
C CYS A 96 -6.03 -32.14 16.24
N THR A 97 -7.32 -31.89 16.51
CA THR A 97 -7.74 -30.77 17.38
C THR A 97 -7.19 -30.92 18.79
N LEU A 98 -7.19 -32.13 19.36
CA LEU A 98 -6.59 -32.43 20.66
C LEU A 98 -5.08 -32.13 20.67
N LEU A 99 -4.38 -32.50 19.60
CA LEU A 99 -2.96 -32.23 19.45
C LEU A 99 -2.70 -30.72 19.41
N ASP A 100 -3.33 -30.00 18.50
CA ASP A 100 -3.03 -28.60 18.23
C ASP A 100 -3.54 -27.65 19.32
N ALA A 101 -4.80 -27.80 19.75
CA ALA A 101 -5.42 -26.87 20.69
C ALA A 101 -5.01 -27.11 22.15
N VAL A 102 -4.79 -28.38 22.53
CA VAL A 102 -4.60 -28.78 23.94
C VAL A 102 -3.16 -29.19 24.22
N PHE A 103 -2.66 -30.24 23.54
CA PHE A 103 -1.35 -30.81 23.86
C PHE A 103 -0.20 -29.85 23.51
N MET A 104 -0.19 -29.30 22.30
CA MET A 104 0.87 -28.38 21.86
C MET A 104 0.86 -27.05 22.62
N SER A 105 -0.32 -26.57 23.03
CA SER A 105 -0.44 -25.39 23.91
C SER A 105 0.20 -25.66 25.28
N CYS A 106 -0.07 -26.80 25.90
CA CYS A 106 0.57 -27.21 27.15
C CYS A 106 2.10 -27.39 27.02
N MET A 107 2.56 -27.92 25.89
CA MET A 107 3.99 -28.12 25.63
C MET A 107 4.73 -26.78 25.45
N ARG A 108 4.16 -25.83 24.71
CA ARG A 108 4.78 -24.51 24.43
C ARG A 108 4.84 -23.59 25.66
N GLU A 109 3.82 -23.65 26.51
CA GLU A 109 3.75 -22.85 27.74
C GLU A 109 4.53 -23.48 28.92
N CYS A 110 5.26 -24.57 28.69
CA CYS A 110 6.09 -25.17 29.73
C CYS A 110 7.31 -24.29 30.05
N TYR A 111 7.23 -23.55 31.16
CA TYR A 111 8.33 -22.68 31.62
C TYR A 111 9.58 -23.45 32.07
N GLN A 112 9.46 -24.72 32.47
CA GLN A 112 10.54 -25.49 33.07
C GLN A 112 10.98 -26.65 32.17
N ARG A 113 12.09 -26.44 31.45
CA ARG A 113 12.62 -27.37 30.44
C ARG A 113 13.01 -28.75 31.00
N SER A 114 13.33 -28.87 32.30
CA SER A 114 13.63 -30.16 32.94
C SER A 114 12.42 -31.11 32.97
N ALA A 115 11.21 -30.57 33.15
CA ALA A 115 9.98 -31.38 33.16
C ALA A 115 9.64 -31.92 31.76
N LEU A 116 10.07 -31.24 30.69
CA LEU A 116 9.98 -31.77 29.33
C LEU A 116 10.94 -32.96 29.16
N VAL A 117 12.16 -32.88 29.68
CA VAL A 117 13.13 -34.00 29.61
C VAL A 117 12.60 -35.24 30.32
N GLU A 118 11.99 -35.07 31.50
CA GLU A 118 11.36 -36.17 32.25
C GLU A 118 10.19 -36.84 31.51
N PHE A 119 9.52 -36.10 30.61
CA PHE A 119 8.51 -36.70 29.74
C PHE A 119 9.13 -37.66 28.70
N TYR A 120 10.33 -37.41 28.21
CA TYR A 120 11.02 -38.23 27.18
C TYR A 120 11.85 -39.36 27.79
N THR A 121 11.17 -40.32 28.40
CA THR A 121 11.82 -41.55 28.89
C THR A 121 12.30 -42.43 27.73
N GLU A 122 13.24 -43.34 28.00
CA GLU A 122 13.82 -44.22 26.97
C GLU A 122 12.75 -45.05 26.24
N ASN A 123 11.75 -45.54 26.96
CA ASN A 123 10.63 -46.30 26.38
C ASN A 123 9.79 -45.44 25.42
N LYS A 124 9.51 -44.18 25.78
CA LYS A 124 8.72 -43.28 24.92
C LYS A 124 9.45 -42.91 23.64
N MET A 125 10.78 -42.73 23.71
CA MET A 125 11.58 -42.48 22.50
C MET A 125 11.61 -43.70 21.57
N ALA A 126 11.61 -44.92 22.13
CA ALA A 126 11.46 -46.15 21.34
C ALA A 126 10.05 -46.26 20.72
N ASP A 127 9.00 -45.92 21.47
CA ASP A 127 7.62 -45.92 20.96
C ASP A 127 7.43 -44.90 19.83
N ILE A 128 8.02 -43.70 19.95
CA ILE A 128 8.03 -42.69 18.88
C ILE A 128 8.68 -43.25 17.62
N LEU A 129 9.85 -43.89 17.74
CA LEU A 129 10.56 -44.47 16.60
C LEU A 129 9.74 -45.59 15.94
N ASN A 130 9.18 -46.50 16.75
CA ASN A 130 8.32 -47.58 16.27
C ASN A 130 7.10 -47.05 15.51
N ASN A 131 6.45 -46.00 16.01
CA ASN A 131 5.30 -45.39 15.35
C ASN A 131 5.67 -44.68 14.03
N LEU A 132 6.85 -44.08 13.96
CA LEU A 132 7.37 -43.48 12.73
C LEU A 132 7.73 -44.54 11.66
N GLU A 133 8.21 -45.71 12.10
CA GLU A 133 8.59 -46.84 11.24
C GLU A 133 7.39 -47.63 10.68
N ARG A 134 6.22 -47.57 11.31
CA ARG A 134 5.02 -48.27 10.83
C ARG A 134 4.66 -47.84 9.41
N ASP A 135 4.43 -48.81 8.52
CA ASP A 135 3.94 -48.53 7.17
C ASP A 135 2.48 -48.03 7.21
N VAL A 136 2.15 -47.14 6.27
CA VAL A 136 0.81 -46.55 6.16
C VAL A 136 0.10 -47.20 4.98
N GLU A 137 -0.66 -48.25 5.27
CA GLU A 137 -1.41 -49.02 4.28
C GLU A 137 -2.81 -49.37 4.84
N GLY A 138 -3.80 -49.49 3.96
CA GLY A 138 -5.17 -49.87 4.33
C GLY A 138 -6.25 -48.99 3.71
N GLU A 139 -7.47 -49.12 4.24
CA GLU A 139 -8.63 -48.29 3.88
C GLU A 139 -8.47 -46.85 4.36
N ALA A 140 -9.24 -45.92 3.79
CA ALA A 140 -9.13 -44.48 4.05
C ALA A 140 -9.16 -44.14 5.55
N GLU A 141 -10.10 -44.69 6.33
CA GLU A 141 -10.20 -44.40 7.78
C GLU A 141 -8.96 -44.87 8.56
N ILE A 142 -8.39 -46.02 8.19
CA ILE A 142 -7.19 -46.57 8.84
C ILE A 142 -5.97 -45.71 8.47
N VAL A 143 -5.85 -45.35 7.19
CA VAL A 143 -4.78 -44.47 6.68
C VAL A 143 -4.82 -43.12 7.39
N GLU A 144 -6.00 -42.51 7.54
CA GLU A 144 -6.17 -41.25 8.27
C GLU A 144 -5.68 -41.37 9.72
N GLN A 145 -6.07 -42.43 10.43
CA GLN A 145 -5.66 -42.65 11.82
C GLN A 145 -4.15 -42.92 11.96
N LEU A 146 -3.54 -43.61 10.99
CA LEU A 146 -2.09 -43.83 10.92
C LEU A 146 -1.33 -42.54 10.60
N LEU A 147 -1.81 -41.73 9.65
CA LEU A 147 -1.24 -40.43 9.32
C LEU A 147 -1.30 -39.47 10.50
N VAL A 148 -2.42 -39.43 11.24
CA VAL A 148 -2.53 -38.64 12.47
C VAL A 148 -1.56 -39.14 13.53
N THR A 149 -1.35 -40.44 13.65
CA THR A 149 -0.37 -40.99 14.60
C THR A 149 1.05 -40.54 14.25
N LYS A 150 1.42 -40.59 12.96
CA LYS A 150 2.71 -40.05 12.49
C LYS A 150 2.82 -38.55 12.75
N LEU A 151 1.76 -37.79 12.47
CA LEU A 151 1.70 -36.35 12.71
C LEU A 151 1.91 -36.01 14.18
N VAL A 152 1.20 -36.69 15.09
CA VAL A 152 1.37 -36.56 16.55
C VAL A 152 2.83 -36.82 16.93
N THR A 153 3.42 -37.93 16.47
CA THR A 153 4.81 -38.28 16.84
C THR A 153 5.82 -37.24 16.35
N VAL A 154 5.65 -36.71 15.13
CA VAL A 154 6.51 -35.64 14.61
C VAL A 154 6.32 -34.34 15.40
N ARG A 155 5.08 -33.95 15.70
CA ARG A 155 4.77 -32.72 16.44
C ARG A 155 5.24 -32.76 17.89
N VAL A 156 5.13 -33.91 18.56
CA VAL A 156 5.63 -34.09 19.93
C VAL A 156 7.12 -33.76 19.99
N MET A 157 7.92 -34.19 19.00
CA MET A 157 9.35 -33.88 18.94
C MET A 157 9.67 -32.37 18.98
N GLU A 158 8.75 -31.48 18.59
CA GLU A 158 8.96 -30.02 18.76
C GLU A 158 9.29 -29.65 20.21
N GLY A 159 8.63 -30.26 21.19
CA GLY A 159 8.87 -29.92 22.60
C GLY A 159 10.21 -30.43 23.13
N LEU A 160 10.70 -31.59 22.67
CA LEU A 160 12.06 -32.02 23.00
C LEU A 160 13.10 -31.09 22.37
N LEU A 161 12.81 -30.61 21.16
CA LEU A 161 13.71 -29.70 20.46
C LEU A 161 13.76 -28.32 21.11
N GLN A 162 12.73 -27.87 21.84
CA GLN A 162 12.80 -26.64 22.64
C GLN A 162 13.82 -26.69 23.79
N VAL A 163 14.26 -27.88 24.19
CA VAL A 163 15.30 -28.07 25.21
C VAL A 163 16.69 -27.88 24.59
N SER A 164 17.53 -27.10 25.25
CA SER A 164 18.88 -26.83 24.76
C SER A 164 19.74 -28.10 24.79
N LYS A 165 20.73 -28.19 23.89
CA LYS A 165 21.65 -29.34 23.83
C LYS A 165 22.41 -29.55 25.14
N THR A 166 22.72 -28.47 25.88
CA THR A 166 23.48 -28.53 27.13
C THR A 166 22.69 -29.14 28.28
N ASP A 167 21.36 -29.10 28.21
CA ASP A 167 20.48 -29.56 29.27
C ASP A 167 20.03 -31.03 29.07
N LEU A 168 20.47 -31.67 27.97
CA LEU A 168 20.11 -33.05 27.60
C LEU A 168 21.24 -34.02 27.96
N ALA A 169 20.88 -35.16 28.53
CA ALA A 169 21.81 -36.27 28.70
C ALA A 169 22.30 -36.79 27.35
N GLU A 170 23.57 -37.21 27.27
CA GLU A 170 24.18 -37.72 26.02
C GLU A 170 23.40 -38.90 25.42
N SER A 171 22.81 -39.74 26.28
CA SER A 171 21.97 -40.85 25.85
C SER A 171 20.73 -40.36 25.10
N LEU A 172 19.99 -39.41 25.64
CA LEU A 172 18.78 -38.87 25.02
C LEU A 172 19.12 -38.08 23.74
N GLU A 173 20.24 -37.37 23.74
CA GLU A 173 20.74 -36.63 22.59
C GLU A 173 21.04 -37.54 21.39
N SER A 174 21.63 -38.71 21.62
CA SER A 174 21.92 -39.65 20.53
C SER A 174 20.63 -40.21 19.90
N ARG A 175 19.60 -40.51 20.70
CA ARG A 175 18.29 -40.96 20.21
C ARG A 175 17.55 -39.84 19.48
N ARG A 176 17.60 -38.61 19.99
CA ARG A 176 17.06 -37.42 19.33
C ARG A 176 17.61 -37.29 17.92
N LYS A 177 18.93 -37.44 17.74
CA LYS A 177 19.56 -37.42 16.41
C LYS A 177 19.07 -38.56 15.50
N THR A 178 18.88 -39.76 16.03
CA THR A 178 18.36 -40.91 15.25
C THR A 178 16.94 -40.64 14.75
N VAL A 179 16.04 -40.20 15.64
CA VAL A 179 14.66 -39.85 15.29
C VAL A 179 14.63 -38.72 14.25
N MET A 180 15.43 -37.67 14.44
CA MET A 180 15.51 -36.56 13.48
C MET A 180 16.03 -36.97 12.11
N LYS A 181 17.06 -37.84 12.06
CA LYS A 181 17.54 -38.42 10.80
C LYS A 181 16.46 -39.25 10.11
N PHE A 182 15.64 -39.98 10.88
CA PHE A 182 14.52 -40.72 10.34
C PHE A 182 13.47 -39.78 9.72
N ILE A 183 13.01 -38.77 10.48
CA ILE A 183 12.04 -37.77 10.00
C ILE A 183 12.54 -37.11 8.72
N TYR A 184 13.81 -36.70 8.68
CA TYR A 184 14.40 -36.06 7.49
C TYR A 184 14.42 -37.00 6.27
N ASN A 185 14.91 -38.23 6.42
CA ASN A 185 15.11 -39.12 5.27
C ASN A 185 13.84 -39.84 4.82
N ARG A 186 12.93 -40.16 5.74
CA ARG A 186 11.76 -41.02 5.48
C ARG A 186 10.43 -40.28 5.39
N ILE A 187 10.35 -39.06 5.92
CA ILE A 187 9.13 -38.24 5.85
C ILE A 187 9.38 -36.99 5.02
N LEU A 188 10.38 -36.18 5.35
CA LEU A 188 10.58 -34.92 4.62
C LEU A 188 10.96 -35.14 3.15
N LYS A 189 11.79 -36.17 2.89
CA LYS A 189 12.22 -36.55 1.54
C LYS A 189 11.37 -37.65 0.88
N SER A 190 10.29 -38.10 1.52
CA SER A 190 9.44 -39.12 0.89
C SER A 190 8.55 -38.51 -0.19
N ASN A 191 8.30 -39.29 -1.24
CA ASN A 191 7.34 -38.98 -2.29
C ASN A 191 6.02 -39.74 -2.13
N LEU A 192 5.68 -40.11 -0.89
CA LEU A 192 4.45 -40.86 -0.63
C LEU A 192 3.26 -39.90 -0.76
N GLU A 193 2.42 -40.17 -1.75
CA GLU A 193 1.14 -39.48 -1.96
C GLU A 193 0.00 -40.41 -1.53
N PHE A 194 -0.92 -39.91 -0.70
CA PHE A 194 -2.06 -40.66 -0.19
C PHE A 194 -3.35 -40.14 -0.83
N THR A 195 -3.84 -40.87 -1.84
CA THR A 195 -5.00 -40.49 -2.66
C THR A 195 -6.30 -41.18 -2.23
N GLN A 196 -6.30 -41.87 -1.09
CA GLN A 196 -7.47 -42.62 -0.60
C GLN A 196 -8.66 -41.71 -0.23
N SER A 197 -8.38 -40.49 0.24
CA SER A 197 -9.38 -39.44 0.49
C SER A 197 -8.74 -38.04 0.37
N ASP A 198 -9.56 -37.01 0.11
CA ASP A 198 -9.10 -35.60 0.13
C ASP A 198 -8.51 -35.23 1.51
N TYR A 199 -9.05 -35.83 2.57
CA TYR A 199 -8.56 -35.64 3.94
C TYR A 199 -7.22 -36.33 4.19
N CYS A 200 -6.96 -37.52 3.62
CA CYS A 200 -5.64 -38.15 3.63
C CYS A 200 -4.58 -37.25 2.97
N SER A 201 -4.90 -36.67 1.82
CA SER A 201 -4.02 -35.72 1.13
C SER A 201 -3.76 -34.46 1.97
N TYR A 202 -4.80 -33.94 2.64
CA TYR A 202 -4.63 -32.84 3.61
C TYR A 202 -3.71 -33.22 4.78
N LEU A 203 -3.94 -34.38 5.42
CA LEU A 203 -3.13 -34.87 6.54
C LEU A 203 -1.68 -35.12 6.14
N ASN A 204 -1.46 -35.63 4.92
CA ASN A 204 -0.11 -35.83 4.39
C ASN A 204 0.63 -34.49 4.26
N ARG A 205 -0.02 -33.45 3.71
CA ARG A 205 0.57 -32.10 3.66
C ARG A 205 0.87 -31.54 5.05
N GLN A 206 -0.01 -31.78 6.02
CA GLN A 206 0.24 -31.38 7.42
C GLN A 206 1.44 -32.12 8.03
N LEU A 207 1.59 -33.42 7.74
CA LEU A 207 2.72 -34.23 8.17
C LEU A 207 4.04 -33.72 7.57
N HIS A 208 4.08 -33.45 6.26
CA HIS A 208 5.24 -32.87 5.60
C HIS A 208 5.58 -31.47 6.13
N SER A 209 4.57 -30.62 6.35
CA SER A 209 4.73 -29.31 6.97
C SER A 209 5.31 -29.42 8.38
N ALA A 210 4.81 -30.36 9.17
CA ALA A 210 5.27 -30.62 10.52
C ALA A 210 6.71 -31.14 10.55
N ALA A 211 7.08 -32.03 9.63
CA ALA A 211 8.44 -32.54 9.48
C ALA A 211 9.42 -31.42 9.08
N TYR A 212 9.00 -30.52 8.19
CA TYR A 212 9.81 -29.37 7.78
C TYR A 212 10.08 -28.44 8.98
N VAL A 213 9.04 -28.04 9.71
CA VAL A 213 9.17 -27.17 10.90
C VAL A 213 10.06 -27.80 11.97
N VAL A 214 9.87 -29.08 12.29
CA VAL A 214 10.69 -29.83 13.26
C VAL A 214 12.16 -29.88 12.83
N THR A 215 12.42 -30.03 11.53
CA THR A 215 13.78 -29.97 10.97
C THR A 215 14.39 -28.56 11.10
N CYS A 216 13.62 -27.50 10.84
CA CYS A 216 14.06 -26.11 11.05
C CYS A 216 14.44 -25.84 12.51
N VAL A 217 13.62 -26.27 13.46
CA VAL A 217 13.90 -26.10 14.90
C VAL A 217 15.13 -26.92 15.30
N TRP A 218 15.27 -28.15 14.80
CA TRP A 218 16.44 -28.99 15.07
C TRP A 218 17.74 -28.34 14.58
N ILE A 219 17.79 -27.90 13.32
CA ILE A 219 18.96 -27.21 12.75
C ILE A 219 19.31 -25.99 13.59
N SER A 220 18.31 -25.14 13.89
CA SER A 220 18.48 -23.92 14.67
C SER A 220 19.05 -24.17 16.08
N ASN A 221 18.73 -25.33 16.69
CA ASN A 221 19.21 -25.69 18.02
C ASN A 221 20.52 -26.50 18.02
N THR A 222 20.95 -27.06 16.88
CA THR A 222 22.17 -27.89 16.80
C THR A 222 23.45 -27.13 16.50
N GLY A 223 23.42 -25.99 15.80
CA GLY A 223 24.62 -25.18 15.67
C GLY A 223 24.68 -24.25 14.46
N ALA A 224 25.53 -23.24 14.61
CA ALA A 224 25.80 -22.10 13.74
C ALA A 224 26.41 -22.41 12.36
N ASP A 225 26.41 -23.67 11.93
CA ASP A 225 27.00 -24.08 10.65
C ASP A 225 25.97 -23.88 9.51
N VAL A 226 26.30 -22.96 8.61
CA VAL A 226 25.45 -22.59 7.46
C VAL A 226 25.15 -23.80 6.57
N ASP A 227 26.06 -24.77 6.53
CA ASP A 227 25.91 -25.96 5.70
C ASP A 227 24.73 -26.84 6.13
N LEU A 228 24.33 -26.81 7.41
CA LEU A 228 23.15 -27.54 7.88
C LEU A 228 21.84 -26.95 7.33
N TYR A 229 21.77 -25.65 7.08
CA TYR A 229 20.58 -25.02 6.48
C TYR A 229 20.37 -25.46 5.03
N THR A 230 21.43 -25.86 4.32
CA THR A 230 21.30 -26.38 2.95
C THR A 230 20.44 -27.65 2.89
N LEU A 231 20.34 -28.41 3.99
CA LEU A 231 19.53 -29.63 4.06
C LEU A 231 18.03 -29.36 3.85
N LEU A 232 17.54 -28.17 4.18
CA LEU A 232 16.15 -27.74 4.01
C LEU A 232 15.80 -27.46 2.54
N PHE A 233 16.80 -27.13 1.73
CA PHE A 233 16.65 -26.70 0.33
C PHE A 233 17.20 -27.73 -0.66
N LYS A 234 17.83 -28.81 -0.19
CA LYS A 234 18.44 -29.84 -1.04
C LYS A 234 17.38 -30.80 -1.57
N GLU A 235 16.77 -30.40 -2.68
CA GLU A 235 15.90 -31.25 -3.50
C GLU A 235 16.74 -32.01 -4.54
N ASP A 236 16.42 -33.28 -4.76
CA ASP A 236 17.09 -34.10 -5.79
C ASP A 236 16.09 -34.41 -6.91
N ILE A 237 16.27 -33.72 -8.03
CA ILE A 237 15.42 -33.86 -9.22
C ILE A 237 15.53 -35.27 -9.81
N LYS A 238 16.70 -35.92 -9.70
CA LYS A 238 16.92 -37.25 -10.29
C LYS A 238 16.27 -38.37 -9.49
N GLU A 239 16.19 -38.21 -8.18
CA GLU A 239 15.51 -39.15 -7.28
C GLU A 239 14.04 -38.76 -7.04
N GLU A 240 13.53 -37.75 -7.76
CA GLU A 240 12.20 -37.14 -7.60
C GLU A 240 11.89 -36.64 -6.19
N LYS A 241 12.89 -36.38 -5.34
CA LYS A 241 12.70 -36.00 -3.93
C LYS A 241 12.42 -34.51 -3.83
N PHE A 242 11.13 -34.15 -3.91
CA PHE A 242 10.66 -32.76 -3.82
C PHE A 242 10.14 -32.46 -2.41
N ILE A 243 10.74 -31.48 -1.75
CA ILE A 243 10.32 -31.05 -0.41
C ILE A 243 9.13 -30.11 -0.55
N PHE A 244 9.23 -29.10 -1.42
CA PHE A 244 8.22 -28.04 -1.57
C PHE A 244 6.90 -28.52 -2.17
N LYS A 245 6.94 -29.52 -3.07
CA LYS A 245 5.74 -30.09 -3.71
C LYS A 245 4.73 -30.63 -2.70
N HIS A 246 5.22 -31.28 -1.64
CA HIS A 246 4.39 -32.07 -0.73
C HIS A 246 3.86 -31.30 0.48
N PHE A 247 4.40 -30.11 0.78
CA PHE A 247 3.84 -29.26 1.83
C PHE A 247 3.09 -28.02 1.31
N LEU A 248 3.35 -27.56 0.07
CA LEU A 248 2.61 -26.47 -0.54
C LEU A 248 1.28 -26.96 -1.12
N HIS A 249 0.24 -26.14 -1.04
CA HIS A 249 -1.07 -26.46 -1.61
C HIS A 249 -1.14 -25.99 -3.07
N LEU A 250 -0.59 -26.78 -3.99
CA LEU A 250 -0.49 -26.42 -5.41
C LEU A 250 -1.85 -26.26 -6.11
N ASP A 251 -2.86 -27.03 -5.71
CA ASP A 251 -4.18 -27.03 -6.36
C ASP A 251 -5.12 -25.92 -5.86
N LYS A 252 -4.66 -25.10 -4.90
CA LYS A 252 -5.52 -24.04 -4.33
C LYS A 252 -5.36 -22.78 -5.15
N GLU A 253 -6.46 -22.32 -5.70
CA GLU A 253 -6.54 -20.97 -6.24
C GLU A 253 -6.56 -19.95 -5.09
N TYR A 254 -5.45 -19.23 -4.93
CA TYR A 254 -5.35 -18.14 -3.98
C TYR A 254 -5.98 -16.88 -4.57
N LYS A 255 -6.99 -16.36 -3.88
CA LYS A 255 -7.57 -15.05 -4.20
C LYS A 255 -6.84 -13.97 -3.42
N PHE A 256 -6.21 -13.06 -4.13
CA PHE A 256 -5.53 -11.91 -3.56
C PHE A 256 -6.45 -10.68 -3.67
N PRO A 257 -7.22 -10.33 -2.62
CA PRO A 257 -8.04 -9.13 -2.66
C PRO A 257 -7.16 -7.87 -2.80
N ILE A 258 -7.77 -6.76 -3.21
CA ILE A 258 -7.15 -5.46 -2.95
C ILE A 258 -7.16 -5.28 -1.43
N GLU A 259 -6.00 -4.99 -0.85
CA GLU A 259 -5.86 -4.75 0.60
C GLU A 259 -6.75 -3.61 1.13
N PHE A 260 -7.29 -2.80 0.22
CA PHE A 260 -7.78 -1.47 0.47
C PHE A 260 -9.07 -1.20 -0.31
N ASN A 261 -10.20 -1.15 0.39
CA ASN A 261 -11.38 -0.41 -0.09
C ASN A 261 -11.15 1.13 -0.07
N GLU A 262 -10.02 1.58 0.50
CA GLU A 262 -9.48 2.95 0.51
C GLU A 262 -7.95 2.89 0.63
N ALA A 263 -7.23 3.74 -0.12
CA ALA A 263 -5.77 3.77 -0.28
C ALA A 263 -4.89 3.28 0.92
N PRO A 264 -3.76 2.61 0.62
CA PRO A 264 -2.89 1.95 1.60
C PRO A 264 -2.52 2.71 2.87
N ARG A 265 -2.46 1.94 3.96
CA ARG A 265 -2.20 2.37 5.35
C ARG A 265 -0.78 2.89 5.64
N GLU A 266 0.11 3.03 4.67
CA GLU A 266 1.36 3.80 4.89
C GLU A 266 1.09 5.31 5.06
N LYS A 267 -0.10 5.80 4.67
CA LYS A 267 -0.56 7.17 5.02
C LYS A 267 -1.36 7.25 6.35
N LYS A 268 -1.56 6.15 7.09
CA LYS A 268 -2.43 6.09 8.29
C LYS A 268 -1.68 5.89 9.63
N LEU A 269 -0.41 6.31 9.72
CA LEU A 269 0.26 6.66 11.00
C LEU A 269 -0.07 8.09 11.47
N LEU A 270 -0.82 8.86 10.68
CA LEU A 270 -1.34 10.18 11.03
C LEU A 270 -2.84 10.22 10.74
N THR A 271 -3.65 10.32 11.81
CA THR A 271 -5.05 10.78 11.83
C THR A 271 -6.20 9.76 11.58
N GLY A 272 -6.57 9.04 12.65
CA GLY A 272 -7.91 8.95 13.28
C GLY A 272 -9.22 8.81 12.48
N ILE A 273 -9.78 7.59 12.51
CA ILE A 273 -11.19 7.15 12.74
C ILE A 273 -12.36 7.64 11.84
N ARG A 274 -13.10 6.62 11.31
CA ARG A 274 -14.52 6.46 10.86
C ARG A 274 -14.66 6.23 9.33
N ARG A 275 -15.54 5.38 8.80
CA ARG A 275 -16.47 4.31 9.27
C ARG A 275 -16.88 3.51 8.01
N GLN A 276 -17.25 2.24 8.17
CA GLN A 276 -17.52 1.25 7.11
C GLN A 276 -18.77 1.55 6.24
N GLY A 277 -18.73 1.12 4.98
CA GLY A 277 -19.87 0.97 4.06
C GLY A 277 -19.61 -0.16 3.03
N PRO A 278 -20.66 -0.78 2.45
CA PRO A 278 -20.64 -2.17 1.97
C PRO A 278 -20.06 -2.37 0.56
N VAL A 279 -19.51 -3.56 0.33
CA VAL A 279 -18.89 -4.03 -0.92
C VAL A 279 -19.99 -4.52 -1.87
N GLY A 280 -20.04 -3.94 -3.07
CA GLY A 280 -20.82 -4.43 -4.19
C GLY A 280 -20.07 -5.54 -4.94
N THR A 281 -20.80 -6.58 -5.29
CA THR A 281 -20.36 -7.75 -6.07
C THR A 281 -20.15 -7.38 -7.54
N GLU A 282 -18.95 -7.59 -8.06
CA GLU A 282 -18.73 -7.77 -9.49
C GLU A 282 -18.06 -9.12 -9.75
N GLN A 283 -18.62 -9.84 -10.72
CA GLN A 283 -18.21 -11.16 -11.17
C GLN A 283 -16.98 -11.02 -12.06
N GLU A 284 -15.90 -11.75 -11.79
CA GLU A 284 -14.74 -11.82 -12.67
C GLU A 284 -14.41 -13.27 -13.01
N GLN A 285 -14.13 -13.50 -14.29
CA GLN A 285 -13.61 -14.73 -14.87
C GLN A 285 -12.11 -14.82 -14.57
N TYR A 286 -11.65 -15.98 -14.06
CA TYR A 286 -10.32 -16.16 -13.48
C TYR A 286 -9.38 -16.89 -14.44
N GLN A 287 -8.24 -16.25 -14.77
CA GLN A 287 -7.01 -16.94 -15.21
C GLN A 287 -5.71 -16.10 -15.10
N SER A 288 -5.66 -15.02 -14.31
CA SER A 288 -4.40 -14.31 -14.02
C SER A 288 -4.32 -13.90 -12.55
N ILE A 289 -3.12 -13.55 -12.08
CA ILE A 289 -2.77 -13.13 -10.69
C ILE A 289 -3.69 -12.01 -10.15
N GLY A 290 -4.50 -11.37 -10.98
CA GLY A 290 -5.63 -10.51 -10.63
C GLY A 290 -6.01 -9.62 -11.81
N SER A 291 -7.23 -9.08 -11.84
CA SER A 291 -7.65 -8.04 -12.80
C SER A 291 -7.17 -6.62 -12.44
N HIS A 292 -6.51 -6.50 -11.29
CA HIS A 292 -6.10 -5.24 -10.66
C HIS A 292 -4.79 -5.43 -9.89
N ILE A 293 -4.15 -4.31 -9.51
CA ILE A 293 -2.99 -4.33 -8.62
C ILE A 293 -3.46 -4.73 -7.21
N ASN A 294 -3.28 -6.02 -6.88
CA ASN A 294 -3.61 -6.59 -5.57
C ASN A 294 -2.49 -6.35 -4.54
N TYR A 295 -2.72 -6.77 -3.29
CA TYR A 295 -1.73 -6.55 -2.22
C TYR A 295 -0.39 -7.25 -2.46
N PHE A 296 -0.43 -8.47 -3.01
CA PHE A 296 0.77 -9.25 -3.27
C PHE A 296 1.66 -8.55 -4.32
N LEU A 297 1.06 -8.13 -5.43
CA LEU A 297 1.77 -7.38 -6.46
C LEU A 297 2.28 -6.04 -5.90
N ASN A 298 1.49 -5.37 -5.07
CA ASN A 298 1.92 -4.15 -4.41
C ASN A 298 3.15 -4.35 -3.54
N ASP A 299 3.17 -5.36 -2.67
CA ASP A 299 4.30 -5.67 -1.79
C ASP A 299 5.56 -6.00 -2.59
N VAL A 300 5.42 -6.80 -3.66
CA VAL A 300 6.54 -7.10 -4.56
C VAL A 300 7.10 -5.83 -5.19
N LEU A 301 6.24 -4.92 -5.69
CA LEU A 301 6.68 -3.66 -6.29
C LEU A 301 7.34 -2.73 -5.25
N LEU A 302 6.85 -2.70 -4.02
CA LEU A 302 7.46 -1.94 -2.93
C LEU A 302 8.84 -2.49 -2.54
N VAL A 303 9.02 -3.81 -2.52
CA VAL A 303 10.34 -4.43 -2.31
C VAL A 303 11.29 -4.05 -3.45
N LEU A 304 10.84 -4.13 -4.70
CA LEU A 304 11.65 -3.72 -5.86
C LEU A 304 12.04 -2.24 -5.81
N LEU A 305 11.13 -1.36 -5.38
CA LEU A 305 11.42 0.07 -5.17
C LEU A 305 12.45 0.28 -4.06
N ARG A 306 12.38 -0.49 -2.96
CA ARG A 306 13.36 -0.42 -1.85
C ARG A 306 14.75 -0.89 -2.26
N TRP A 307 14.84 -1.84 -3.18
CA TRP A 307 16.12 -2.40 -3.66
C TRP A 307 16.73 -1.63 -4.84
N ASN A 308 16.19 -0.47 -5.19
CA ASN A 308 16.70 0.32 -6.30
C ASN A 308 18.18 0.74 -6.17
N THR A 309 18.69 0.85 -4.95
CA THR A 309 20.09 1.19 -4.66
C THR A 309 21.02 -0.02 -4.76
N THR A 310 20.48 -1.24 -4.65
CA THR A 310 21.27 -2.48 -4.65
C THR A 310 21.31 -3.13 -6.02
N ALA A 311 20.19 -3.15 -6.73
CA ALA A 311 20.10 -3.73 -8.07
C ALA A 311 18.98 -3.08 -8.90
N LEU A 312 19.23 -2.95 -10.20
CA LEU A 312 18.21 -2.57 -11.18
C LEU A 312 17.73 -3.82 -11.91
N PRO A 313 16.43 -3.90 -12.26
CA PRO A 313 15.88 -5.04 -12.98
C PRO A 313 16.42 -5.10 -14.42
N GLN A 314 16.32 -6.27 -15.04
CA GLN A 314 16.60 -6.43 -16.46
C GLN A 314 15.63 -5.58 -17.29
N PRO A 315 16.11 -4.90 -18.35
CA PRO A 315 15.34 -3.90 -19.07
C PRO A 315 14.09 -4.48 -19.73
N ASP A 316 14.19 -5.67 -20.34
CA ASP A 316 13.05 -6.31 -21.02
C ASP A 316 11.95 -6.68 -20.01
N THR A 317 12.30 -7.33 -18.89
CA THR A 317 11.34 -7.71 -17.85
C THR A 317 10.70 -6.49 -17.18
N ALA A 318 11.47 -5.41 -16.98
CA ALA A 318 10.94 -4.17 -16.42
C ALA A 318 9.92 -3.51 -17.37
N GLN A 319 10.17 -3.56 -18.68
CA GLN A 319 9.24 -3.04 -19.70
C GLN A 319 7.97 -3.88 -19.76
N ASP A 320 8.08 -5.21 -19.79
CA ASP A 320 6.92 -6.11 -19.78
C ASP A 320 6.05 -5.92 -18.53
N LEU A 321 6.69 -5.75 -17.36
CA LEU A 321 5.99 -5.48 -16.12
C LEU A 321 5.27 -4.13 -16.16
N LEU A 322 5.90 -3.07 -16.70
CA LEU A 322 5.22 -1.78 -16.87
C LEU A 322 4.04 -1.88 -17.84
N CYS A 323 4.17 -2.63 -18.94
CA CYS A 323 3.07 -2.91 -19.87
C CYS A 323 1.89 -3.56 -19.14
N TYR A 324 2.16 -4.57 -18.31
CA TYR A 324 1.15 -5.23 -17.50
C TYR A 324 0.51 -4.27 -16.50
N LEU A 325 1.31 -3.49 -15.75
CA LEU A 325 0.81 -2.55 -14.75
C LEU A 325 -0.06 -1.44 -15.37
N PHE A 326 0.28 -0.96 -16.57
CA PHE A 326 -0.48 0.10 -17.25
C PHE A 326 -1.89 -0.36 -17.61
N GLY A 327 -2.08 -1.66 -17.89
CA GLY A 327 -3.41 -2.25 -18.09
C GLY A 327 -4.25 -2.33 -16.81
N LEU A 328 -3.61 -2.37 -15.63
CA LEU A 328 -4.24 -2.59 -14.33
C LEU A 328 -4.44 -1.32 -13.48
N VAL A 329 -4.05 -0.14 -14.00
CA VAL A 329 -4.05 1.11 -13.22
C VAL A 329 -5.46 1.58 -12.87
N HIS A 330 -6.40 1.39 -13.79
CA HIS A 330 -7.76 1.87 -13.62
C HIS A 330 -8.51 1.03 -12.59
N HIS A 331 -9.22 1.71 -11.70
CA HIS A 331 -10.10 1.11 -10.71
C HIS A 331 -11.28 2.05 -10.47
N ALA A 332 -12.44 1.50 -10.09
CA ALA A 332 -13.64 2.28 -9.75
C ALA A 332 -13.46 3.25 -8.55
N ASN A 333 -12.34 3.14 -7.82
CA ASN A 333 -12.06 3.94 -6.63
C ASN A 333 -10.92 4.92 -6.89
N ASP A 334 -11.24 6.21 -6.89
CA ASP A 334 -10.30 7.33 -7.07
C ASP A 334 -9.07 7.24 -6.16
N ALA A 335 -9.20 6.72 -4.93
CA ALA A 335 -8.09 6.64 -3.99
C ALA A 335 -7.06 5.58 -4.42
N ILE A 336 -7.54 4.45 -4.94
CA ILE A 336 -6.71 3.36 -5.45
C ILE A 336 -6.01 3.80 -6.74
N VAL A 337 -6.74 4.46 -7.65
CA VAL A 337 -6.14 5.01 -8.89
C VAL A 337 -5.01 5.99 -8.57
N LYS A 338 -5.21 6.91 -7.62
CA LYS A 338 -4.14 7.84 -7.21
C LYS A 338 -2.92 7.12 -6.65
N TYR A 339 -3.13 6.08 -5.85
CA TYR A 339 -2.04 5.29 -5.30
C TYR A 339 -1.28 4.51 -6.40
N ASN A 340 -2.00 3.83 -7.29
CA ASN A 340 -1.42 3.10 -8.43
C ASN A 340 -0.60 4.04 -9.32
N LEU A 341 -1.10 5.24 -9.60
CA LEU A 341 -0.39 6.27 -10.35
C LEU A 341 0.88 6.77 -9.63
N GLU A 342 0.82 6.94 -8.31
CA GLU A 342 1.98 7.34 -7.48
C GLU A 342 3.04 6.24 -7.45
N LEU A 343 2.64 4.97 -7.34
CA LEU A 343 3.51 3.80 -7.42
C LEU A 343 4.23 3.74 -8.78
N ILE A 344 3.48 3.86 -9.88
CA ILE A 344 4.03 3.86 -11.23
C ILE A 344 4.99 5.03 -11.45
N ARG A 345 4.64 6.22 -10.95
CA ARG A 345 5.54 7.38 -11.02
C ARG A 345 6.88 7.09 -10.33
N ASN A 346 6.84 6.50 -9.14
CA ASN A 346 8.06 6.15 -8.41
C ASN A 346 8.88 5.09 -9.16
N LEU A 347 8.24 4.08 -9.74
CA LEU A 347 8.91 3.06 -10.55
C LEU A 347 9.58 3.68 -11.78
N LEU A 348 8.87 4.54 -12.52
CA LEU A 348 9.42 5.22 -13.69
C LEU A 348 10.61 6.13 -13.35
N SER A 349 10.53 6.86 -12.23
CA SER A 349 11.61 7.75 -11.78
C SER A 349 12.88 6.97 -11.45
N VAL A 350 12.72 5.79 -10.83
CA VAL A 350 13.82 4.91 -10.44
C VAL A 350 14.39 4.13 -11.63
N TRP A 351 13.53 3.62 -12.52
CA TRP A 351 13.93 2.80 -13.66
C TRP A 351 14.29 3.61 -14.90
N LYS A 352 14.18 4.93 -14.87
CA LYS A 352 14.57 5.83 -15.97
C LYS A 352 15.87 5.45 -16.70
N PRO A 353 17.00 5.08 -16.04
CA PRO A 353 18.23 4.74 -16.77
C PRO A 353 18.17 3.44 -17.58
N ILE A 354 17.24 2.52 -17.28
CA ILE A 354 17.12 1.21 -17.94
C ILE A 354 15.94 1.13 -18.92
N LEU A 355 15.06 2.13 -18.91
CA LEU A 355 13.87 2.14 -19.76
C LEU A 355 14.21 2.64 -21.15
N ASP A 356 13.86 1.84 -22.17
CA ASP A 356 13.89 2.29 -23.55
C ASP A 356 12.60 3.07 -23.85
N PRO A 357 12.67 4.37 -24.18
CA PRO A 357 11.50 5.18 -24.48
C PRO A 357 10.71 4.69 -25.70
N THR A 358 11.29 3.88 -26.58
CA THR A 358 10.61 3.34 -27.77
C THR A 358 9.73 2.14 -27.50
N ARG A 359 9.98 1.43 -26.39
CA ARG A 359 9.31 0.18 -26.00
C ARG A 359 8.27 0.36 -24.89
N LEU A 360 7.98 1.60 -24.50
CA LEU A 360 6.90 1.88 -23.55
C LEU A 360 5.54 1.44 -24.14
N PRO A 361 4.55 1.09 -23.30
CA PRO A 361 3.23 0.62 -23.73
C PRO A 361 2.36 1.76 -24.30
N HIS A 362 2.80 2.36 -25.40
CA HIS A 362 2.11 3.48 -26.06
C HIS A 362 0.73 3.10 -26.59
N SER A 363 0.52 1.83 -26.96
CA SER A 363 -0.79 1.30 -27.36
C SER A 363 -1.77 1.26 -26.19
N ALA A 364 -1.31 0.84 -25.00
CA ALA A 364 -2.13 0.84 -23.79
C ALA A 364 -2.52 2.28 -23.40
N ILE A 365 -1.57 3.21 -23.43
CA ILE A 365 -1.83 4.65 -23.16
C ILE A 365 -2.85 5.20 -24.17
N LEU A 366 -2.66 4.92 -25.46
CA LEU A 366 -3.58 5.37 -26.49
C LEU A 366 -4.99 4.82 -26.24
N SER A 367 -5.11 3.52 -25.91
CA SER A 367 -6.41 2.89 -25.63
C SER A 367 -7.14 3.56 -24.45
N LEU A 368 -6.42 3.92 -23.39
CA LEU A 368 -6.95 4.64 -22.24
C LEU A 368 -7.37 6.08 -22.61
N VAL A 369 -6.59 6.78 -23.43
CA VAL A 369 -6.88 8.16 -23.86
C VAL A 369 -7.97 8.23 -24.95
N THR A 370 -8.20 7.15 -25.69
CA THR A 370 -9.32 7.03 -26.64
C THR A 370 -10.62 6.57 -26.00
N SER A 371 -10.59 6.20 -24.71
CA SER A 371 -11.77 5.66 -24.04
C SER A 371 -12.91 6.67 -23.93
N LEU A 372 -14.14 6.19 -24.14
CA LEU A 372 -15.36 6.99 -23.99
C LEU A 372 -15.82 7.15 -22.53
N ASN A 373 -15.14 6.47 -21.58
CA ASN A 373 -15.42 6.58 -20.16
C ASN A 373 -14.58 7.72 -19.55
N PRO A 374 -15.19 8.74 -18.91
CA PRO A 374 -14.47 9.89 -18.37
C PRO A 374 -13.43 9.53 -17.29
N ASP A 375 -13.66 8.47 -16.51
CA ASP A 375 -12.76 8.07 -15.41
C ASP A 375 -11.54 7.27 -15.94
N ILE A 376 -11.75 6.47 -16.98
CA ILE A 376 -10.67 5.78 -17.71
C ILE A 376 -9.82 6.81 -18.47
N LEU A 377 -10.47 7.76 -19.15
CA LEU A 377 -9.81 8.88 -19.84
C LEU A 377 -8.99 9.72 -18.87
N TYR A 378 -9.51 10.02 -17.68
CA TYR A 378 -8.77 10.71 -16.62
C TYR A 378 -7.50 9.94 -16.23
N THR A 379 -7.62 8.62 -16.07
CA THR A 379 -6.49 7.74 -15.74
C THR A 379 -5.42 7.76 -16.84
N GLY A 380 -5.82 7.65 -18.12
CA GLY A 380 -4.90 7.71 -19.26
C GLY A 380 -4.21 9.06 -19.42
N LEU A 381 -4.93 10.17 -19.22
CA LEU A 381 -4.33 11.51 -19.23
C LEU A 381 -3.39 11.73 -18.04
N LYS A 382 -3.69 11.17 -16.86
CA LYS A 382 -2.78 11.23 -15.71
C LYS A 382 -1.51 10.41 -15.89
N LEU A 383 -1.60 9.23 -16.50
CA LEU A 383 -0.40 8.47 -16.91
C LEU A 383 0.44 9.26 -17.91
N SER A 384 -0.21 9.92 -18.88
CA SER A 384 0.48 10.80 -19.83
C SER A 384 1.18 11.97 -19.13
N GLU A 385 0.55 12.59 -18.13
CA GLU A 385 1.18 13.63 -17.29
C GLU A 385 2.44 13.10 -16.59
N ILE A 386 2.38 11.92 -15.99
CA ILE A 386 3.52 11.31 -15.29
C ILE A 386 4.68 11.07 -16.24
N LEU A 387 4.43 10.47 -17.41
CA LEU A 387 5.47 10.22 -18.41
C LEU A 387 6.14 11.52 -18.87
N LEU A 388 5.34 12.55 -19.17
CA LEU A 388 5.86 13.84 -19.62
C LEU A 388 6.68 14.55 -18.52
N VAL A 389 6.28 14.43 -17.24
CA VAL A 389 7.06 14.97 -16.11
C VAL A 389 8.40 14.27 -15.96
N GLU A 390 8.43 12.95 -16.13
CA GLU A 390 9.68 12.17 -16.12
C GLU A 390 10.49 12.30 -17.43
N GLN A 391 10.01 13.12 -18.39
CA GLN A 391 10.61 13.37 -19.71
C GLN A 391 10.63 12.15 -20.64
N LEU A 392 9.61 11.30 -20.53
CA LEU A 392 9.37 10.15 -21.41
C LEU A 392 8.22 10.47 -22.39
N PRO A 393 8.34 10.12 -23.67
CA PRO A 393 7.28 10.37 -24.64
C PRO A 393 6.07 9.47 -24.34
N PRO A 394 4.83 9.99 -24.36
CA PRO A 394 3.64 9.17 -24.15
C PRO A 394 3.24 8.35 -25.39
N TYR A 395 3.86 8.60 -26.55
CA TYR A 395 3.59 7.93 -27.82
C TYR A 395 4.87 7.48 -28.53
N ASN A 396 4.72 6.57 -29.50
CA ASN A 396 5.77 6.20 -30.45
C ASN A 396 5.41 6.71 -31.85
N ALA A 397 6.30 6.54 -32.82
CA ALA A 397 6.10 6.98 -34.22
C ALA A 397 4.80 6.45 -34.86
N THR A 398 4.26 5.30 -34.39
CA THR A 398 3.02 4.72 -34.93
C THR A 398 1.76 5.30 -34.27
N THR A 399 1.82 5.58 -32.97
CA THR A 399 0.67 6.05 -32.18
C THR A 399 0.61 7.57 -32.08
N GLU A 400 1.69 8.28 -32.39
CA GLU A 400 1.83 9.73 -32.33
C GLU A 400 0.66 10.46 -33.00
N ARG A 401 0.42 10.18 -34.29
CA ARG A 401 -0.63 10.85 -35.05
C ARG A 401 -2.01 10.69 -34.41
N ASN A 402 -2.32 9.49 -33.92
CA ASN A 402 -3.61 9.20 -33.32
C ASN A 402 -3.73 9.85 -31.94
N TYR A 403 -2.68 9.76 -31.12
CA TYR A 403 -2.64 10.37 -29.80
C TYR A 403 -2.80 11.90 -29.88
N LEU A 404 -2.02 12.55 -30.74
CA LEU A 404 -2.06 14.00 -30.92
C LEU A 404 -3.40 14.47 -31.51
N LYS A 405 -3.98 13.72 -32.45
CA LYS A 405 -5.36 13.97 -32.94
C LYS A 405 -6.38 13.89 -31.80
N CYS A 406 -6.30 12.88 -30.94
CA CYS A 406 -7.19 12.76 -29.78
C CYS A 406 -7.08 13.96 -28.85
N ILE A 407 -5.87 14.42 -28.52
CA ILE A 407 -5.67 15.63 -27.70
C ILE A 407 -6.30 16.86 -28.37
N ILE A 408 -6.12 17.03 -29.69
CA ILE A 408 -6.73 18.13 -30.45
C ILE A 408 -8.27 18.07 -30.39
N GLU A 409 -8.86 16.89 -30.60
CA GLU A 409 -10.32 16.69 -30.52
C GLU A 409 -10.86 17.01 -29.12
N LEU A 410 -10.16 16.57 -28.06
CA LEU A 410 -10.51 16.91 -26.68
C LEU A 410 -10.49 18.44 -26.44
N TRP A 411 -9.59 19.18 -27.09
CA TRP A 411 -9.58 20.64 -27.03
C TRP A 411 -10.68 21.30 -27.87
N LYS A 412 -11.08 20.72 -29.01
CA LYS A 412 -12.18 21.24 -29.83
C LYS A 412 -13.50 21.27 -29.06
N THR A 413 -13.80 20.20 -28.31
CA THR A 413 -15.06 20.01 -27.55
C THR A 413 -15.25 20.99 -26.38
N LYS A 414 -14.18 21.67 -25.95
CA LYS A 414 -14.16 22.67 -24.86
C LYS A 414 -14.94 23.98 -25.16
N ALA A 415 -15.47 24.15 -26.37
CA ALA A 415 -15.93 25.46 -26.87
C ALA A 415 -17.31 25.95 -26.36
N LYS A 416 -18.12 25.13 -25.66
CA LYS A 416 -19.49 25.55 -25.30
C LYS A 416 -19.85 25.53 -23.82
N ASP A 417 -19.34 24.63 -22.99
CA ASP A 417 -19.72 24.57 -21.57
C ASP A 417 -18.67 23.89 -20.68
N SER A 418 -18.70 24.16 -19.37
CA SER A 418 -17.97 23.40 -18.33
C SER A 418 -18.32 21.90 -18.31
N LYS A 419 -19.39 21.50 -19.03
CA LYS A 419 -19.87 20.13 -19.28
C LYS A 419 -19.39 19.54 -20.62
N GLY A 420 -18.61 20.26 -21.43
CA GLY A 420 -18.35 19.96 -22.85
C GLY A 420 -17.70 18.60 -23.14
N ILE A 421 -16.70 18.18 -22.37
CA ILE A 421 -16.05 16.86 -22.59
C ILE A 421 -17.02 15.74 -22.21
N CYS A 422 -17.73 15.85 -21.08
CA CYS A 422 -18.77 14.88 -20.72
C CYS A 422 -19.91 14.84 -21.75
N ALA A 423 -20.29 15.98 -22.35
CA ALA A 423 -21.30 16.06 -23.40
C ALA A 423 -20.83 15.45 -24.73
N TRP A 424 -19.55 15.58 -25.09
CA TRP A 424 -18.95 14.89 -26.23
C TRP A 424 -18.91 13.37 -26.02
N LEU A 425 -18.45 12.92 -24.84
CA LEU A 425 -18.48 11.49 -24.46
C LEU A 425 -19.92 10.92 -24.48
N THR A 426 -20.90 11.70 -24.02
CA THR A 426 -22.33 11.30 -24.07
C THR A 426 -22.85 11.21 -25.50
N ARG A 427 -22.41 12.10 -26.40
CA ARG A 427 -22.82 12.12 -27.82
C ARG A 427 -22.20 10.98 -28.63
N GLU A 428 -20.96 10.62 -28.34
CA GLU A 428 -20.26 9.48 -28.96
C GLU A 428 -20.80 8.12 -28.46
N SER A 429 -21.19 8.01 -27.17
CA SER A 429 -21.58 6.72 -26.58
C SER A 429 -22.98 6.17 -26.96
N LYS A 430 -23.75 6.85 -27.83
CA LYS A 430 -25.10 6.44 -28.29
C LYS A 430 -25.91 5.65 -27.25
N GLY A 431 -26.24 6.30 -26.13
CA GLY A 431 -27.25 5.80 -25.19
C GLY A 431 -26.68 5.07 -23.97
N ASN A 432 -26.34 5.81 -22.93
CA ASN A 432 -26.88 5.50 -21.60
C ASN A 432 -26.79 6.72 -20.69
N THR A 433 -27.95 7.26 -20.35
CA THR A 433 -28.14 8.38 -19.43
C THR A 433 -28.18 7.88 -18.00
N SER A 434 -27.20 8.24 -17.18
CA SER A 434 -27.47 8.77 -15.82
C SER A 434 -26.18 9.23 -15.17
N LYS A 435 -26.18 10.47 -14.68
CA LYS A 435 -25.09 11.19 -13.98
C LYS A 435 -23.94 11.65 -14.89
N ILE A 436 -24.03 12.90 -15.34
CA ILE A 436 -22.87 13.69 -15.77
C ILE A 436 -21.95 13.78 -14.53
N PRO A 437 -20.74 13.19 -14.51
CA PRO A 437 -19.89 13.24 -13.34
C PRO A 437 -19.48 14.68 -13.09
N SER A 438 -19.47 15.09 -11.82
CA SER A 438 -18.94 16.36 -11.32
C SER A 438 -17.42 16.55 -11.58
N GLY A 439 -16.79 15.67 -12.35
CA GLY A 439 -15.35 15.61 -12.64
C GLY A 439 -14.87 16.34 -13.91
N GLY A 440 -15.76 16.98 -14.68
CA GLY A 440 -15.38 17.68 -15.92
C GLY A 440 -14.29 18.76 -15.74
N SER A 441 -14.23 19.41 -14.57
CA SER A 441 -13.17 20.37 -14.22
C SER A 441 -11.82 19.68 -13.98
N LYS A 442 -11.81 18.51 -13.32
CA LYS A 442 -10.58 17.73 -13.08
C LYS A 442 -9.95 17.31 -14.41
N LEU A 443 -10.75 16.75 -15.32
CA LEU A 443 -10.30 16.29 -16.63
C LEU A 443 -9.69 17.43 -17.47
N ASN A 444 -10.36 18.58 -17.48
CA ASN A 444 -9.87 19.79 -18.16
C ASN A 444 -8.51 20.25 -17.63
N ASN A 445 -8.30 20.17 -16.31
CA ASN A 445 -7.04 20.57 -15.69
C ASN A 445 -5.92 19.60 -16.07
N VAL A 446 -6.18 18.28 -16.07
CA VAL A 446 -5.17 17.29 -16.49
C VAL A 446 -4.82 17.45 -17.97
N LEU A 447 -5.81 17.61 -18.84
CA LEU A 447 -5.57 17.85 -20.26
C LEU A 447 -4.69 19.09 -20.48
N ALA A 448 -4.93 20.17 -19.73
CA ALA A 448 -4.10 21.37 -19.77
C ALA A 448 -2.65 21.09 -19.33
N VAL A 449 -2.44 20.34 -18.24
CA VAL A 449 -1.08 19.94 -17.83
C VAL A 449 -0.41 19.09 -18.89
N VAL A 450 -1.09 18.07 -19.44
CA VAL A 450 -0.56 17.21 -20.52
C VAL A 450 -0.13 18.06 -21.72
N THR A 451 -0.95 19.03 -22.14
CA THR A 451 -0.54 19.94 -23.22
C THR A 451 0.67 20.80 -22.86
N GLY A 452 0.78 21.29 -21.62
CA GLY A 452 1.99 21.97 -21.18
C GLY A 452 3.23 21.07 -21.25
N GLY A 453 3.10 19.80 -20.85
CA GLY A 453 4.15 18.79 -20.93
C GLY A 453 4.57 18.45 -22.37
N LEU A 454 3.61 18.42 -23.30
CA LEU A 454 3.91 18.26 -24.73
C LEU A 454 4.67 19.47 -25.28
N LEU A 455 4.21 20.69 -24.97
CA LEU A 455 4.83 21.93 -25.47
C LEU A 455 6.27 22.10 -24.98
N ILE A 456 6.57 21.79 -23.73
CA ILE A 456 7.95 21.84 -23.24
C ILE A 456 8.82 20.80 -23.95
N SER A 457 8.30 19.59 -24.15
CA SER A 457 9.02 18.50 -24.83
C SER A 457 9.30 18.83 -26.30
N PHE A 458 8.39 19.53 -26.99
CA PHE A 458 8.63 20.07 -28.33
C PHE A 458 9.68 21.18 -28.32
N SER A 459 9.61 22.11 -27.35
CA SER A 459 10.55 23.24 -27.27
C SER A 459 11.99 22.82 -26.96
N GLU A 460 12.17 21.71 -26.24
CA GLU A 460 13.49 21.12 -25.94
C GLU A 460 14.06 20.31 -27.11
N GLY A 461 13.33 20.19 -28.23
CA GLY A 461 13.75 19.45 -29.42
C GLY A 461 13.77 17.92 -29.24
N LYS A 462 13.18 17.41 -28.15
CA LYS A 462 13.11 15.96 -27.85
C LYS A 462 12.00 15.23 -28.63
N LEU A 463 11.03 15.98 -29.11
CA LEU A 463 9.92 15.51 -29.96
C LEU A 463 9.88 16.37 -31.22
N GLN A 464 9.63 15.78 -32.38
CA GLN A 464 9.42 16.53 -33.62
C GLN A 464 8.00 17.14 -33.60
N ASP A 465 7.88 18.46 -33.73
CA ASP A 465 6.58 19.15 -33.77
C ASP A 465 6.06 19.22 -35.21
N ASP A 466 5.59 18.08 -35.73
CA ASP A 466 5.03 17.99 -37.10
C ASP A 466 3.58 18.51 -37.21
N HIS A 467 2.93 18.88 -36.09
CA HIS A 467 1.45 18.96 -36.03
C HIS A 467 0.83 20.24 -35.50
N GLN A 468 1.56 21.37 -35.45
CA GLN A 468 0.97 22.70 -35.16
C GLN A 468 0.20 22.76 -33.83
N ILE A 469 0.52 21.91 -32.85
CA ILE A 469 -0.25 21.83 -31.59
C ILE A 469 -0.08 23.11 -30.78
N GLY A 470 1.15 23.65 -30.71
CA GLY A 470 1.40 24.94 -30.08
C GLY A 470 0.56 26.06 -30.69
N GLU A 471 0.47 26.10 -32.02
CA GLU A 471 -0.33 27.11 -32.71
C GLU A 471 -1.84 26.88 -32.53
N PHE A 472 -2.30 25.62 -32.59
CA PHE A 472 -3.69 25.25 -32.35
C PHE A 472 -4.13 25.62 -30.94
N VAL A 473 -3.33 25.28 -29.92
CA VAL A 473 -3.60 25.62 -28.51
C VAL A 473 -3.63 27.13 -28.33
N ARG A 474 -2.70 27.87 -28.96
CA ARG A 474 -2.70 29.35 -28.92
C ARG A 474 -3.98 29.94 -29.53
N ARG A 475 -4.34 29.54 -30.75
CA ARG A 475 -5.58 29.98 -31.43
C ARG A 475 -6.83 29.61 -30.61
N LYS A 476 -6.80 28.47 -29.93
CA LYS A 476 -7.89 28.04 -29.05
C LYS A 476 -8.00 28.93 -27.81
N PHE A 477 -6.88 29.30 -27.17
CA PHE A 477 -6.88 30.26 -26.07
C PHE A 477 -7.39 31.63 -26.53
N GLU A 478 -6.94 32.15 -27.68
CA GLU A 478 -7.47 33.40 -28.27
C GLU A 478 -8.98 33.35 -28.50
N SER A 479 -9.51 32.21 -28.99
CA SER A 479 -10.95 32.00 -29.14
C SER A 479 -11.68 31.98 -27.79
N MET A 480 -11.09 31.38 -26.75
CA MET A 480 -11.69 31.34 -25.41
C MET A 480 -11.66 32.71 -24.71
N VAL A 481 -10.64 33.54 -24.98
CA VAL A 481 -10.58 34.94 -24.51
C VAL A 481 -11.73 35.73 -25.13
N LYS A 482 -11.91 35.62 -26.46
CA LYS A 482 -13.01 36.29 -27.19
C LYS A 482 -14.39 35.84 -26.70
N SER A 483 -14.55 34.58 -26.32
CA SER A 483 -15.83 34.05 -25.83
C SER A 483 -16.07 34.28 -24.33
N GLY A 484 -15.12 34.85 -23.58
CA GLY A 484 -15.25 35.07 -22.14
C GLY A 484 -15.41 33.78 -21.32
N ALA A 485 -14.74 32.69 -21.70
CA ALA A 485 -14.94 31.38 -21.06
C ALA A 485 -14.51 31.38 -19.58
N GLN A 486 -15.39 30.93 -18.68
CA GLN A 486 -15.11 30.86 -17.23
C GLN A 486 -13.91 29.97 -16.86
N ASN A 487 -13.59 28.96 -17.68
CA ASN A 487 -12.49 28.02 -17.44
C ASN A 487 -11.14 28.45 -18.05
N LEU A 488 -11.07 29.64 -18.66
CA LEU A 488 -9.86 30.16 -19.32
C LEU A 488 -8.68 30.20 -18.34
N VAL A 489 -8.87 30.88 -17.20
CA VAL A 489 -7.83 31.12 -16.19
C VAL A 489 -7.26 29.81 -15.64
N SER A 490 -8.13 28.87 -15.26
CA SER A 490 -7.70 27.56 -14.75
C SER A 490 -6.90 26.79 -15.80
N SER A 491 -7.37 26.77 -17.05
CA SER A 491 -6.69 26.04 -18.13
C SER A 491 -5.33 26.64 -18.47
N LEU A 492 -5.26 27.97 -18.54
CA LEU A 492 -4.01 28.68 -18.83
C LEU A 492 -3.00 28.50 -17.69
N TYR A 493 -3.46 28.48 -16.45
CA TYR A 493 -2.64 28.20 -15.27
C TYR A 493 -2.03 26.78 -15.31
N PHE A 494 -2.83 25.76 -15.62
CA PHE A 494 -2.34 24.38 -15.66
C PHE A 494 -1.38 24.12 -16.83
N VAL A 495 -1.58 24.76 -18.00
CA VAL A 495 -0.59 24.72 -19.10
C VAL A 495 0.71 25.40 -18.66
N SER A 496 0.61 26.59 -18.07
CA SER A 496 1.77 27.39 -17.68
C SER A 496 2.60 26.81 -16.54
N ARG A 497 2.06 25.85 -15.78
CA ARG A 497 2.82 25.10 -14.76
C ARG A 497 4.01 24.35 -15.35
N LEU A 498 3.87 23.81 -16.57
CA LEU A 498 4.94 23.11 -17.27
C LEU A 498 5.54 23.95 -18.40
N TYR A 499 4.73 24.79 -19.07
CA TYR A 499 5.19 25.62 -20.19
C TYR A 499 4.86 27.11 -19.99
N PRO A 500 5.66 27.86 -19.20
CA PRO A 500 5.34 29.23 -18.82
C PRO A 500 5.52 30.26 -19.95
N VAL A 501 6.24 29.93 -21.03
CA VAL A 501 6.42 30.81 -22.22
C VAL A 501 5.09 31.22 -22.86
N ILE A 502 4.06 30.38 -22.76
CA ILE A 502 2.75 30.68 -23.35
C ILE A 502 2.12 31.96 -22.77
N LEU A 503 2.44 32.30 -21.52
CA LEU A 503 1.82 33.40 -20.79
C LEU A 503 2.20 34.77 -21.34
N ASP A 504 3.33 34.89 -22.04
CA ASP A 504 3.85 36.17 -22.56
C ASP A 504 2.85 36.84 -23.51
N ASN A 505 2.11 36.02 -24.27
CA ASN A 505 1.11 36.47 -25.23
C ASN A 505 -0.24 36.83 -24.60
N PHE A 506 -0.52 36.38 -23.38
CA PHE A 506 -1.84 36.50 -22.73
C PHE A 506 -1.84 37.38 -21.48
N LEU A 507 -0.74 38.09 -21.18
CA LEU A 507 -0.63 38.97 -20.01
C LEU A 507 -1.79 39.97 -19.88
N ASN A 508 -2.10 40.69 -20.96
CA ASN A 508 -3.15 41.70 -20.97
C ASN A 508 -4.54 41.09 -20.78
N ASP A 509 -4.74 39.88 -21.31
CA ASP A 509 -5.98 39.11 -21.16
C ASP A 509 -6.17 38.58 -19.73
N ILE A 510 -5.08 38.18 -19.06
CA ILE A 510 -5.08 37.79 -17.65
C ILE A 510 -5.44 39.00 -16.77
N ILE A 511 -4.86 40.17 -17.06
CA ILE A 511 -5.15 41.42 -16.33
C ILE A 511 -6.63 41.79 -16.47
N SER A 512 -7.18 41.74 -17.69
CA SER A 512 -8.60 42.04 -17.91
C SER A 512 -9.55 41.00 -17.33
N SER A 513 -9.10 39.74 -17.20
CA SER A 513 -9.88 38.66 -16.59
C SER A 513 -9.85 38.71 -15.06
N TYR A 514 -8.85 39.34 -14.46
CA TYR A 514 -8.67 39.41 -13.01
C TYR A 514 -9.87 40.03 -12.28
N SER A 515 -10.44 41.10 -12.83
CA SER A 515 -11.61 41.77 -12.26
C SER A 515 -12.89 40.94 -12.36
N LYS A 516 -12.93 39.97 -13.28
CA LYS A 516 -14.13 39.16 -13.59
C LYS A 516 -14.22 37.87 -12.78
N VAL A 517 -13.14 37.41 -12.17
CA VAL A 517 -13.10 36.09 -11.50
C VAL A 517 -12.96 36.26 -9.99
N SER A 518 -13.53 35.35 -9.20
CA SER A 518 -13.48 35.35 -7.73
C SER A 518 -13.00 34.00 -7.17
N GLY A 519 -12.38 34.01 -5.98
CA GLY A 519 -11.86 32.81 -5.32
C GLY A 519 -10.53 32.29 -5.90
N LYS A 520 -10.33 30.97 -5.94
CA LYS A 520 -9.08 30.31 -6.37
C LYS A 520 -8.52 30.74 -7.74
N PRO A 521 -9.32 31.03 -8.77
CA PRO A 521 -8.73 31.49 -10.02
C PRO A 521 -8.11 32.89 -9.93
N LYS A 522 -8.45 33.73 -8.94
CA LYS A 522 -7.67 34.96 -8.66
C LYS A 522 -6.26 34.63 -8.22
N GLU A 523 -6.09 33.61 -7.37
CA GLU A 523 -4.78 33.09 -6.97
C GLU A 523 -3.99 32.61 -8.18
N TYR A 524 -4.63 31.88 -9.10
CA TYR A 524 -4.01 31.43 -10.35
C TYR A 524 -3.55 32.60 -11.22
N CYS A 525 -4.36 33.65 -11.36
CA CYS A 525 -3.94 34.87 -12.07
C CYS A 525 -2.70 35.50 -11.46
N LEU A 526 -2.65 35.64 -10.13
CA LEU A 526 -1.50 36.23 -9.43
C LEU A 526 -0.23 35.38 -9.64
N ASN A 527 -0.34 34.05 -9.53
CA ASN A 527 0.78 33.14 -9.76
C ASN A 527 1.26 33.16 -11.23
N MET A 528 0.35 33.27 -12.21
CA MET A 528 0.71 33.42 -13.62
C MET A 528 1.45 34.73 -13.87
N VAL A 529 0.95 35.84 -13.31
CA VAL A 529 1.58 37.15 -13.38
C VAL A 529 2.99 37.09 -12.78
N GLU A 530 3.14 36.56 -11.56
CA GLU A 530 4.44 36.35 -10.91
C GLU A 530 5.41 35.61 -11.84
N CYS A 531 4.97 34.50 -12.45
CA CYS A 531 5.78 33.68 -13.33
C CYS A 531 6.31 34.45 -14.55
N VAL A 532 5.45 35.25 -15.21
CA VAL A 532 5.86 36.03 -16.38
C VAL A 532 6.85 37.13 -16.01
N TYR A 533 6.62 37.80 -14.89
CA TYR A 533 7.50 38.90 -14.47
C TYR A 533 8.87 38.41 -13.99
N LYS A 534 8.93 37.25 -13.33
CA LYS A 534 10.20 36.56 -13.03
C LYS A 534 11.02 36.28 -14.29
N ARG A 535 10.37 35.91 -15.39
CA ARG A 535 11.03 35.57 -16.65
C ARG A 535 11.46 36.80 -17.46
N ASN A 536 10.61 37.80 -17.57
CA ASN A 536 10.80 38.90 -18.53
C ASN A 536 11.41 40.19 -17.94
N ASN A 537 11.63 40.25 -16.63
CA ASN A 537 12.22 41.40 -15.94
C ASN A 537 11.61 42.77 -16.39
N LYS A 538 10.28 42.78 -16.63
CA LYS A 538 9.55 43.95 -17.17
C LYS A 538 9.46 45.05 -16.11
N LYS A 539 9.79 46.29 -16.48
CA LYS A 539 9.93 47.45 -15.57
C LYS A 539 8.61 48.05 -15.05
N ASP A 540 7.46 47.70 -15.63
CA ASP A 540 6.16 48.35 -15.33
C ASP A 540 5.24 47.57 -14.38
N MET A 541 5.79 46.56 -13.69
CA MET A 541 5.04 45.60 -12.87
C MET A 541 4.13 46.27 -11.82
N TRP A 542 4.61 47.34 -11.19
CA TRP A 542 3.88 48.06 -10.15
C TRP A 542 2.59 48.72 -10.63
N ASN A 543 2.64 49.33 -11.81
CA ASN A 543 1.47 50.01 -12.39
C ASN A 543 0.39 48.98 -12.74
N THR A 544 0.78 47.81 -13.24
CA THR A 544 -0.13 46.70 -13.51
C THR A 544 -0.77 46.14 -12.24
N LEU A 545 -0.01 46.01 -11.15
CA LEU A 545 -0.54 45.51 -9.87
C LEU A 545 -1.47 46.49 -9.18
N ARG A 546 -1.19 47.78 -9.32
CA ARG A 546 -2.09 48.85 -8.89
C ARG A 546 -3.41 48.80 -9.69
N GLN A 547 -3.33 48.63 -11.01
CA GLN A 547 -4.52 48.46 -11.87
C GLN A 547 -5.34 47.20 -11.53
N MET A 548 -4.69 46.14 -11.05
CA MET A 548 -5.37 44.94 -10.56
C MET A 548 -6.03 45.12 -9.19
N GLY A 549 -5.81 46.21 -8.45
CA GLY A 549 -6.36 46.39 -7.11
C GLY A 549 -5.75 45.44 -6.07
N VAL A 550 -4.48 45.04 -6.24
CA VAL A 550 -3.79 44.14 -5.29
C VAL A 550 -3.62 44.78 -3.91
N MET A 551 -3.58 46.11 -3.85
CA MET A 551 -3.53 46.88 -2.60
C MET A 551 -4.80 46.69 -1.76
N ASP A 552 -5.97 46.61 -2.41
CA ASP A 552 -7.25 46.41 -1.74
C ASP A 552 -7.33 45.00 -1.11
N ILE A 553 -6.60 44.03 -1.65
CA ILE A 553 -6.50 42.66 -1.12
C ILE A 553 -5.58 42.60 0.10
N LEU A 554 -4.59 43.49 0.19
CA LEU A 554 -3.77 43.63 1.40
C LEU A 554 -4.53 44.35 2.52
N GLU A 555 -5.47 45.24 2.16
CA GLU A 555 -6.31 45.98 3.10
C GLU A 555 -7.54 45.20 3.59
N HIS A 556 -8.11 44.33 2.75
CA HIS A 556 -9.25 43.46 3.10
C HIS A 556 -8.77 42.07 3.55
N LYS A 557 -9.41 41.48 4.57
CA LYS A 557 -9.02 40.20 5.23
C LYS A 557 -9.17 38.93 4.35
N GLN A 558 -8.75 38.93 3.09
CA GLN A 558 -8.74 37.74 2.24
C GLN A 558 -7.47 36.91 2.50
N HIS A 559 -7.44 36.23 3.64
CA HIS A 559 -6.28 35.44 4.10
C HIS A 559 -5.80 34.37 3.10
N GLU A 560 -6.67 33.88 2.21
CA GLU A 560 -6.35 32.84 1.23
C GLU A 560 -5.47 33.32 0.07
N LEU A 561 -5.58 34.58 -0.34
CA LEU A 561 -4.81 35.15 -1.47
C LEU A 561 -3.47 35.77 -1.03
N LEU A 562 -3.33 36.01 0.27
CA LEU A 562 -2.19 36.71 0.86
C LEU A 562 -0.83 36.03 0.56
N PRO A 563 -0.68 34.69 0.61
CA PRO A 563 0.60 34.06 0.26
C PRO A 563 1.04 34.29 -1.20
N ALA A 564 0.12 34.20 -2.16
CA ALA A 564 0.40 34.45 -3.58
C ALA A 564 0.80 35.92 -3.82
N VAL A 565 0.12 36.86 -3.15
CA VAL A 565 0.48 38.28 -3.20
C VAL A 565 1.88 38.49 -2.62
N LEU A 566 2.19 37.92 -1.45
CA LEU A 566 3.51 38.07 -0.82
C LEU A 566 4.65 37.46 -1.65
N ASN A 567 4.44 36.31 -2.29
CA ASN A 567 5.42 35.71 -3.21
C ASN A 567 5.66 36.58 -4.44
N LEU A 568 4.58 37.12 -5.00
CA LEU A 568 4.64 38.07 -6.09
C LEU A 568 5.48 39.29 -5.69
N PHE A 569 5.22 39.90 -4.53
CA PHE A 569 6.01 41.02 -3.99
C PHE A 569 7.49 40.69 -3.76
N ASN A 570 7.79 39.51 -3.20
CA ASN A 570 9.17 39.05 -3.02
C ASN A 570 9.92 38.92 -4.36
N SER A 571 9.18 38.73 -5.46
CA SER A 571 9.74 38.63 -6.80
C SER A 571 9.97 39.99 -7.45
N ILE A 572 9.22 41.03 -7.06
CA ILE A 572 9.36 42.42 -7.55
C ILE A 572 10.42 43.19 -6.76
N LYS A 573 10.85 42.68 -5.60
CA LYS A 573 11.70 43.43 -4.66
C LYS A 573 12.97 44.03 -5.27
N ASN A 574 13.52 43.42 -6.33
CA ASN A 574 14.71 43.91 -7.03
C ASN A 574 14.42 45.05 -8.03
N GLN A 575 13.16 45.27 -8.38
CA GLN A 575 12.71 46.34 -9.28
C GLN A 575 12.16 47.56 -8.52
N LEU A 576 11.98 47.44 -7.20
CA LEU A 576 11.59 48.51 -6.28
C LEU A 576 12.80 49.42 -5.97
N ASP A 577 13.36 50.06 -6.99
CA ASP A 577 14.51 50.96 -6.84
C ASP A 577 14.05 52.29 -6.17
N PRO A 578 14.68 52.77 -5.07
CA PRO A 578 14.25 53.95 -4.31
C PRO A 578 14.25 55.26 -5.11
N THR A 579 15.01 55.32 -6.21
CA THR A 579 15.19 56.53 -7.03
C THR A 579 14.06 56.74 -8.05
N ARG A 580 13.30 55.69 -8.39
CA ARG A 580 12.20 55.74 -9.37
C ARG A 580 10.81 55.61 -8.72
N PHE A 581 10.74 55.06 -7.52
CA PHE A 581 9.51 54.94 -6.76
C PHE A 581 9.26 56.21 -5.92
N SER A 582 8.12 56.88 -6.11
CA SER A 582 7.64 57.82 -5.10
C SER A 582 7.42 57.05 -3.80
N VAL A 583 8.34 57.23 -2.87
CA VAL A 583 8.38 56.64 -1.53
C VAL A 583 7.07 56.94 -0.78
N LYS A 584 6.49 58.13 -1.00
CA LYS A 584 5.26 58.59 -0.36
C LYS A 584 3.99 57.92 -0.89
N ASP A 585 3.90 57.67 -2.20
CA ASP A 585 2.62 57.27 -2.81
C ASP A 585 2.41 55.75 -2.93
N SER A 586 3.46 54.94 -2.73
CA SER A 586 3.42 53.51 -3.11
C SER A 586 3.97 52.58 -2.03
N LEU A 587 5.16 52.86 -1.52
CA LEU A 587 5.87 51.97 -0.59
C LEU A 587 5.32 52.08 0.85
N LEU A 588 5.05 53.31 1.30
CA LEU A 588 4.50 53.57 2.65
C LEU A 588 3.09 53.00 2.85
N PRO A 589 2.13 53.16 1.93
CA PRO A 589 0.83 52.48 2.02
C PRO A 589 0.98 50.95 2.05
N PHE A 590 1.92 50.39 1.29
CA PHE A 590 2.20 48.96 1.26
C PHE A 590 2.75 48.43 2.59
N LEU A 591 3.78 49.07 3.15
CA LEU A 591 4.34 48.72 4.46
C LEU A 591 3.30 48.87 5.59
N ARG A 592 2.42 49.88 5.50
CA ARG A 592 1.28 50.05 6.41
C ARG A 592 0.30 48.89 6.35
N SER A 593 -0.03 48.43 5.15
CA SER A 593 -0.93 47.28 4.96
C SER A 593 -0.28 45.98 5.43
N LEU A 594 1.03 45.79 5.22
CA LEU A 594 1.78 44.64 5.74
C LEU A 594 1.83 44.59 7.27
N ARG A 595 1.97 45.74 7.94
CA ARG A 595 1.98 45.82 9.42
C ARG A 595 0.74 45.18 10.04
N ARG A 596 -0.41 45.27 9.39
CA ARG A 596 -1.67 44.67 9.89
C ARG A 596 -1.65 43.14 9.92
N HIS A 597 -0.71 42.51 9.22
CA HIS A 597 -0.57 41.06 9.12
C HIS A 597 0.61 40.48 9.94
N VAL A 598 1.35 41.33 10.65
CA VAL A 598 2.45 40.93 11.56
C VAL A 598 1.92 40.04 12.69
N ASP A 599 0.71 40.33 13.19
CA ASP A 599 0.02 39.55 14.22
C ASP A 599 -0.90 38.45 13.65
N SER A 600 -0.71 38.07 12.37
CA SER A 600 -1.57 37.06 11.75
C SER A 600 -1.40 35.69 12.41
N VAL A 601 -2.51 34.96 12.53
CA VAL A 601 -2.56 33.59 13.12
C VAL A 601 -1.79 32.58 12.27
N ASN A 602 -1.58 32.85 10.97
CA ASN A 602 -0.85 31.96 10.07
C ASN A 602 0.67 32.21 10.13
N PRO A 603 1.48 31.26 10.64
CA PRO A 603 2.91 31.45 10.82
C PRO A 603 3.66 31.68 9.50
N GLN A 604 3.21 31.08 8.38
CA GLN A 604 3.88 31.24 7.08
C GLN A 604 3.78 32.67 6.54
N ILE A 605 2.61 33.30 6.75
CA ILE A 605 2.36 34.68 6.33
C ILE A 605 3.26 35.62 7.14
N ARG A 606 3.29 35.44 8.45
CA ARG A 606 4.14 36.22 9.36
C ARG A 606 5.62 36.12 8.99
N THR A 607 6.14 34.91 8.74
CA THR A 607 7.54 34.73 8.29
C THR A 607 7.82 35.49 6.99
N ARG A 608 6.95 35.38 5.99
CA ARG A 608 7.14 36.09 4.70
C ARG A 608 7.02 37.60 4.82
N VAL A 609 6.15 38.10 5.70
CA VAL A 609 6.05 39.54 6.00
C VAL A 609 7.36 40.03 6.65
N PHE A 610 7.90 39.30 7.64
CA PHE A 610 9.16 39.67 8.27
C PHE A 610 10.34 39.63 7.29
N GLU A 611 10.43 38.61 6.44
CA GLU A 611 11.46 38.54 5.39
C GLU A 611 11.39 39.75 4.45
N LEU A 612 10.19 40.13 3.99
CA LEU A 612 9.99 41.29 3.12
C LEU A 612 10.37 42.60 3.81
N VAL A 613 9.94 42.80 5.05
CA VAL A 613 10.25 44.01 5.82
C VAL A 613 11.76 44.11 6.09
N PHE A 614 12.40 43.00 6.47
CA PHE A 614 13.83 42.95 6.71
C PHE A 614 14.65 43.20 5.45
N ASP A 615 14.24 42.62 4.31
CA ASP A 615 14.90 42.83 3.02
C ASP A 615 14.78 44.29 2.53
N VAL A 616 13.58 44.88 2.66
CA VAL A 616 13.36 46.31 2.33
C VAL A 616 14.20 47.20 3.23
N TYR A 617 14.19 46.94 4.55
CA TYR A 617 14.98 47.68 5.52
C TYR A 617 16.47 47.59 5.21
N SER A 618 17.00 46.39 4.97
CA SER A 618 18.42 46.17 4.70
C SER A 618 18.90 46.95 3.47
N ARG A 619 18.12 46.93 2.37
CA ARG A 619 18.46 47.67 1.14
C ARG A 619 18.34 49.19 1.30
N TRP A 620 17.32 49.65 2.02
CA TRP A 620 17.13 51.08 2.28
C TRP A 620 18.18 51.66 3.23
N PHE A 621 18.52 50.91 4.27
CA PHE A 621 19.53 51.31 5.24
C PHE A 621 20.92 51.37 4.60
N LEU A 622 21.27 50.39 3.77
CA LEU A 622 22.54 50.38 3.02
C LEU A 622 22.64 51.48 1.95
N MET A 623 21.53 51.88 1.32
CA MET A 623 21.52 53.01 0.37
C MET A 623 21.75 54.36 1.08
N ARG A 624 21.24 54.53 2.31
CA ARG A 624 21.41 55.76 3.11
C ARG A 624 22.81 55.95 3.70
N GLU A 625 23.60 54.89 3.87
CA GLU A 625 25.00 55.04 4.30
C GLU A 625 25.91 55.62 3.20
N GLY A 626 25.50 55.56 1.93
CA GLY A 626 26.19 56.20 0.79
C GLY A 626 25.88 57.69 0.61
N GLU A 627 24.74 58.16 1.12
CA GLU A 627 24.30 59.57 1.07
C GLU A 627 24.00 60.06 2.49
N ARG A 628 25.04 60.39 3.26
CA ARG A 628 24.84 61.25 4.44
C ARG A 628 24.52 62.66 3.95
N GLU A 629 23.28 63.09 4.15
CA GLU A 629 22.95 64.13 5.14
C GLU A 629 21.45 64.48 5.13
N GLU A 630 20.94 64.59 6.37
CA GLU A 630 19.82 65.43 6.82
C GLU A 630 18.42 65.33 6.21
N LYS A 631 17.46 65.23 7.14
CA LYS A 631 15.99 65.41 7.02
C LYS A 631 15.19 64.21 6.51
N GLU A 632 14.79 63.37 7.46
CA GLU A 632 13.39 63.17 7.86
C GLU A 632 13.34 61.97 8.80
N SER A 633 13.33 62.25 10.10
CA SER A 633 13.29 61.29 11.22
C SER A 633 11.91 60.63 11.42
N SER A 634 11.04 60.66 10.42
CA SER A 634 9.65 60.19 10.50
C SER A 634 9.45 58.72 10.10
N LEU A 635 10.50 57.99 9.74
CA LEU A 635 10.44 56.56 9.39
C LEU A 635 11.06 55.61 10.45
N ILE A 636 11.63 56.15 11.54
CA ILE A 636 12.33 55.35 12.57
C ILE A 636 11.34 54.67 13.55
N ILE A 637 10.03 54.91 13.41
CA ILE A 637 9.01 54.22 14.19
C ILE A 637 8.01 53.57 13.22
N TYR A 638 8.41 52.47 12.57
CA TYR A 638 7.48 51.58 11.87
C TYR A 638 7.81 50.11 12.11
#